data_AF-A0A444VV06-F1
#
_entry.id   AF-A0A444VV06-F1
#
_cell.length_a   1.000
_cell.length_b   1.000
_cell.length_c   1.000
_cell.angle_alpha   90.00
_cell.angle_beta   90.00
_cell.angle_gamma   90.00
#
_symmetry.space_group_name_H-M   'P 1'
#
loop_
_entity.id
_entity.type
_entity.pdbx_description
1 polymer ?
#
loop_
_entity_poly.entity_id
_entity_poly.type
_entity_poly.pdbx_seq_one_letter_code
_entity_poly.pdbx_strand_id
1 'polypeptide(L)'
;MNSYNENLHSSVLSSLESQEMTKKQLSSQLSTSMFTLYYAEGAEIVAQEKLDATTKMYKEQQHINNVVVKNKNMADNLLLSANQQKTYVTQAVSNMAVCASNIQIASNSIVRLASDIGSIYSIINAADYGTQIYQQALEAYNLINKTAYIAEQTSQFAMESTASIAEVSTSTVADGAKLTNTSVNNLLQVTTADLTATTAVLTTDNDTKAKASIATRAAEGAIKCSEVEYDASKKAYNYNNALFNQNLVVEVPKQFDPAAGTFSVSFDAYRSPFSPEDRDPGTQNKGLANPVLSYNIIMVKDSKKSFFSSSNAELLVGNSSQCKSIPASQNPDAKGKYKSSIVYKELRDSDNDPLVLGENYVAFLLIIFTENYKKEINTFDEYLSAPSETFALTYTLKNAKNIANSREQASEDLSKITFSVDKEDVLKANEIDYRCFFLPYPDDIATNEDLETLEYKIETMELEEEIKAVDAEIKSLNEEIETLNNSASQADGAKKDKETDQDKQKSLSLKSALADAKEKLRIAKSQLTDLNAKLKDVKEKSPKPVKNSNAFYFNLNLAENIPAGNFTSAKHHKAASGQEFSVHIDTTTTDNFGNPLIEDKSYIPVVLSYYKGSENAKTKYTNSLSDWQNTTPIPYSTKENLKSSSTI
;
A
#
# COMPACT_ATOMS: atom_id res chain seq x y z
N MET A 1 -57.62 -8.36 -13.12
CA MET A 1 -57.31 -8.45 -11.69
C MET A 1 -56.26 -9.53 -11.57
N ASN A 2 -55.02 -9.15 -11.26
CA ASN A 2 -53.93 -10.12 -11.13
C ASN A 2 -54.23 -11.06 -9.96
N SER A 3 -53.93 -12.34 -10.12
CA SER A 3 -54.10 -13.32 -9.05
C SER A 3 -53.17 -12.98 -7.86
N TYR A 4 -53.48 -13.47 -6.66
CA TYR A 4 -52.60 -13.28 -5.49
C TYR A 4 -51.15 -13.74 -5.77
N ASN A 5 -51.01 -14.81 -6.55
CA ASN A 5 -49.72 -15.37 -6.94
C ASN A 5 -48.94 -14.44 -7.89
N GLU A 6 -49.60 -13.81 -8.86
CA GLU A 6 -48.98 -12.83 -9.74
C GLU A 6 -48.53 -11.57 -8.99
N ASN A 7 -49.31 -11.11 -8.01
CA ASN A 7 -48.93 -9.96 -7.18
C ASN A 7 -47.75 -10.28 -6.25
N LEU A 8 -47.71 -11.49 -5.69
CA LEU A 8 -46.60 -11.97 -4.87
C LEU A 8 -45.32 -12.10 -5.71
N HIS A 9 -45.41 -12.76 -6.87
CA HIS A 9 -44.29 -12.90 -7.80
C HIS A 9 -43.75 -11.53 -8.24
N SER A 10 -44.63 -10.59 -8.61
CA SER A 10 -44.23 -9.23 -8.98
C SER A 10 -43.57 -8.46 -7.82
N SER A 11 -44.01 -8.68 -6.58
CA SER A 11 -43.41 -8.03 -5.40
C SER A 11 -42.03 -8.62 -5.07
N VAL A 12 -41.88 -9.95 -5.16
CA VAL A 12 -40.60 -10.64 -4.98
C VAL A 12 -39.60 -10.19 -6.05
N LEU A 13 -40.02 -10.13 -7.31
CA LEU A 13 -39.21 -9.64 -8.43
C LEU A 13 -38.71 -8.21 -8.17
N SER A 14 -39.62 -7.28 -7.87
CA SER A 14 -39.27 -5.87 -7.60
C SER A 14 -38.32 -5.72 -6.41
N SER A 15 -38.53 -6.52 -5.34
CA SER A 15 -37.66 -6.49 -4.16
C SER A 15 -36.24 -6.99 -4.46
N LEU A 16 -36.12 -8.11 -5.18
CA LEU A 16 -34.82 -8.69 -5.55
C LEU A 16 -34.08 -7.81 -6.57
N GLU A 17 -34.78 -7.25 -7.55
CA GLU A 17 -34.20 -6.31 -8.52
C GLU A 17 -33.70 -5.03 -7.84
N SER A 18 -34.47 -4.46 -6.91
CA SER A 18 -34.04 -3.30 -6.14
C SER A 18 -32.80 -3.61 -5.29
N GLN A 19 -32.72 -4.79 -4.68
CA GLN A 19 -31.55 -5.21 -3.89
C GLN A 19 -30.33 -5.49 -4.77
N GLU A 20 -30.51 -6.11 -5.94
CA GLU A 20 -29.44 -6.29 -6.92
C GLU A 20 -28.88 -4.94 -7.39
N MET A 21 -29.76 -3.96 -7.64
CA MET A 21 -29.36 -2.60 -8.03
C MET A 21 -28.55 -1.91 -6.93
N THR A 22 -29.02 -1.96 -5.67
CA THR A 22 -28.28 -1.43 -4.52
C THR A 22 -26.93 -2.11 -4.35
N LYS A 23 -26.88 -3.44 -4.50
CA LYS A 23 -25.62 -4.20 -4.43
C LYS A 23 -24.64 -3.78 -5.53
N LYS A 24 -25.10 -3.58 -6.77
CA LYS A 24 -24.28 -3.09 -7.88
C LYS A 24 -23.78 -1.66 -7.62
N GLN A 25 -24.63 -0.77 -7.09
CA GLN A 25 -24.25 0.58 -6.71
C GLN A 25 -23.17 0.59 -5.62
N LEU A 26 -23.35 -0.18 -4.55
CA LEU A 26 -22.38 -0.29 -3.46
C LEU A 26 -21.07 -0.95 -3.91
N SER A 27 -21.12 -1.93 -4.83
CA SER A 27 -19.92 -2.50 -5.45
C SER A 27 -19.14 -1.46 -6.26
N SER A 28 -19.82 -0.58 -6.98
CA SER A 28 -19.20 0.54 -7.69
C SER A 28 -18.62 1.59 -6.72
N GLN A 29 -19.32 1.87 -5.62
CA GLN A 29 -18.84 2.77 -4.58
C GLN A 29 -17.59 2.20 -3.90
N LEU A 30 -17.59 0.93 -3.53
CA LEU A 30 -16.44 0.23 -2.98
C LEU A 30 -15.24 0.29 -3.94
N SER A 31 -15.46 0.03 -5.23
CA SER A 31 -14.42 0.17 -6.26
C SER A 31 -13.85 1.59 -6.31
N THR A 32 -14.71 2.62 -6.21
CA THR A 32 -14.30 4.03 -6.20
C THR A 32 -13.47 4.37 -4.96
N SER A 33 -13.87 3.86 -3.80
CA SER A 33 -13.12 3.98 -2.54
C SER A 33 -11.75 3.31 -2.66
N MET A 34 -11.66 2.13 -3.29
CA MET A 34 -10.38 1.44 -3.59
C MET A 34 -9.44 2.29 -4.45
N PHE A 35 -9.94 2.93 -5.52
CA PHE A 35 -9.15 3.87 -6.32
C PHE A 35 -8.66 5.05 -5.48
N THR A 36 -9.52 5.58 -4.62
CA THR A 36 -9.18 6.72 -3.75
C THR A 36 -8.04 6.38 -2.79
N LEU A 37 -8.08 5.19 -2.17
CA LEU A 37 -6.99 4.72 -1.30
C LEU A 37 -5.70 4.55 -2.09
N TYR A 38 -5.74 3.87 -3.24
CA TYR A 38 -4.55 3.65 -4.07
C TYR A 38 -3.82 4.96 -4.42
N TYR A 39 -4.55 6.00 -4.82
CA TYR A 39 -3.95 7.31 -5.13
C TYR A 39 -3.48 8.06 -3.87
N ALA A 40 -4.15 7.90 -2.73
CA ALA A 40 -3.73 8.49 -1.47
C ALA A 40 -2.43 7.85 -0.95
N GLU A 41 -2.35 6.52 -0.96
CA GLU A 41 -1.14 5.75 -0.60
C GLU A 41 0.03 6.13 -1.52
N GLY A 42 -0.21 6.26 -2.84
CA GLY A 42 0.80 6.75 -3.78
C GLY A 42 1.31 8.16 -3.46
N ALA A 43 0.42 9.09 -3.10
CA ALA A 43 0.80 10.44 -2.71
C ALA A 43 1.61 10.45 -1.40
N GLU A 44 1.28 9.59 -0.44
CA GLU A 44 2.02 9.44 0.82
C GLU A 44 3.41 8.86 0.60
N ILE A 45 3.52 7.82 -0.24
CA ILE A 45 4.82 7.26 -0.66
C ILE A 45 5.67 8.39 -1.25
N VAL A 46 5.19 9.07 -2.30
CA VAL A 46 5.96 10.13 -2.98
C VAL A 46 6.36 11.26 -2.02
N ALA A 47 5.48 11.66 -1.10
CA ALA A 47 5.79 12.67 -0.10
C ALA A 47 6.89 12.21 0.86
N GLN A 48 6.87 10.95 1.28
CA GLN A 48 7.92 10.33 2.09
C GLN A 48 9.26 10.31 1.35
N GLU A 49 9.28 9.91 0.08
CA GLU A 49 10.52 9.83 -0.70
C GLU A 49 11.17 11.20 -0.89
N LYS A 50 10.37 12.24 -1.13
CA LYS A 50 10.84 13.63 -1.22
C LYS A 50 11.41 14.10 0.12
N LEU A 51 10.70 13.83 1.22
CA LEU A 51 11.17 14.19 2.56
C LEU A 51 12.52 13.53 2.89
N ASP A 52 12.71 12.26 2.52
CA ASP A 52 13.97 11.55 2.76
C ASP A 52 15.12 12.15 1.95
N ALA A 53 14.88 12.47 0.67
CA ALA A 53 15.85 13.14 -0.19
C ALA A 53 16.24 14.52 0.36
N THR A 54 15.25 15.35 0.71
CA THR A 54 15.46 16.68 1.31
C THR A 54 16.20 16.58 2.65
N THR A 55 15.87 15.58 3.48
CA THR A 55 16.54 15.34 4.76
C THR A 55 18.03 15.00 4.58
N LYS A 56 18.36 14.19 3.57
CA LYS A 56 19.76 13.88 3.25
C LYS A 56 20.51 15.14 2.80
N MET A 57 19.93 15.92 1.87
CA MET A 57 20.51 17.18 1.42
C MET A 57 20.72 18.18 2.57
N TYR A 58 19.74 18.29 3.47
CA TYR A 58 19.83 19.15 4.65
C TYR A 58 21.03 18.78 5.54
N LYS A 59 21.23 17.48 5.84
CA LYS A 59 22.36 17.02 6.67
C LYS A 59 23.71 17.36 6.03
N GLU A 60 23.84 17.17 4.72
CA GLU A 60 25.05 17.50 3.97
C GLU A 60 25.33 19.02 4.00
N GLN A 61 24.32 19.84 3.72
CA GLN A 61 24.45 21.30 3.74
C GLN A 61 24.71 21.86 5.14
N GLN A 62 24.11 21.28 6.18
CA GLN A 62 24.36 21.64 7.57
C GLN A 62 25.82 21.37 7.94
N HIS A 63 26.37 20.22 7.52
CA HIS A 63 27.78 19.92 7.71
C HIS A 63 28.69 20.94 7.02
N ILE A 64 28.42 21.26 5.75
CA ILE A 64 29.17 22.25 4.98
C ILE A 64 29.13 23.62 5.66
N ASN A 65 27.96 24.10 6.06
CA ASN A 65 27.81 25.41 6.72
C ASN A 65 28.60 25.47 8.03
N ASN A 66 28.55 24.41 8.85
CA ASN A 66 29.33 24.32 10.09
C ASN A 66 30.85 24.41 9.85
N VAL A 67 31.36 23.80 8.77
CA VAL A 67 32.78 23.90 8.40
C VAL A 67 33.12 25.33 7.95
N VAL A 68 32.26 25.97 7.16
CA VAL A 68 32.48 27.34 6.67
C VAL A 68 32.46 28.36 7.82
N VAL A 69 31.59 28.20 8.83
CA VAL A 69 31.61 29.02 10.05
C VAL A 69 32.97 28.93 10.77
N LYS A 70 33.54 27.73 10.89
CA LYS A 70 34.88 27.55 11.49
C LYS A 70 35.96 28.27 10.66
N ASN A 71 35.92 28.13 9.34
CA ASN A 71 36.85 28.80 8.44
C ASN A 71 36.74 30.32 8.51
N LYS A 72 35.53 30.86 8.68
CA LYS A 72 35.30 32.31 8.87
C LYS A 72 35.97 32.81 10.14
N ASN A 73 35.83 32.11 11.25
CA ASN A 73 36.50 32.47 12.51
C ASN A 73 38.03 32.46 12.35
N MET A 74 38.59 31.48 11.62
CA MET A 74 40.02 31.45 11.30
C MET A 74 40.45 32.64 10.42
N ALA A 75 39.64 33.00 9.43
CA ALA A 75 39.92 34.13 8.55
C ALA A 75 39.81 35.48 9.27
N ASP A 76 38.94 35.62 10.28
CA ASP A 76 38.87 36.80 11.14
C ASP A 76 40.13 36.95 11.99
N ASN A 77 40.57 35.85 12.61
CA ASN A 77 41.82 35.84 13.36
C ASN A 77 43.03 36.19 12.49
N LEU A 78 43.10 35.64 11.27
CA LEU A 78 44.17 35.96 10.31
C LEU A 78 44.19 37.46 9.96
N LEU A 79 43.03 38.06 9.69
CA LEU A 79 42.92 39.48 9.37
C LEU A 79 43.34 40.36 10.56
N LEU A 80 42.93 39.99 11.77
CA LEU A 80 43.34 40.70 12.99
C LEU A 80 44.86 40.64 13.19
N SER A 81 45.46 39.45 13.09
CA SER A 81 46.91 39.26 13.23
C SER A 81 47.70 40.02 12.15
N ALA A 82 47.24 39.99 10.90
CA ALA A 82 47.90 40.73 9.81
C ALA A 82 47.86 42.26 10.03
N ASN A 83 46.75 42.79 10.52
CA ASN A 83 46.63 44.21 10.85
C ASN A 83 47.48 44.61 12.06
N GLN A 84 47.56 43.76 13.08
CA GLN A 84 48.46 43.96 14.22
C GLN A 84 49.93 43.97 13.76
N GLN A 85 50.34 43.00 12.94
CA GLN A 85 51.67 42.96 12.37
C GLN A 85 51.99 44.23 11.57
N LYS A 86 51.07 44.68 10.71
CA LYS A 86 51.22 45.94 9.95
C LYS A 86 51.45 47.13 10.87
N THR A 87 50.70 47.21 11.98
CA THR A 87 50.82 48.29 12.96
C THR A 87 52.19 48.25 13.66
N TYR A 88 52.60 47.08 14.16
CA TYR A 88 53.87 46.94 14.87
C TYR A 88 55.09 47.14 13.98
N VAL A 89 55.07 46.64 12.74
CA VAL A 89 56.17 46.88 11.79
C VAL A 89 56.26 48.36 11.43
N THR A 90 55.14 49.04 11.17
CA THR A 90 55.14 50.49 10.90
C THR A 90 55.74 51.28 12.07
N GLN A 91 55.36 50.93 13.31
CA GLN A 91 55.94 51.54 14.51
C GLN A 91 57.43 51.23 14.65
N ALA A 92 57.86 50.00 14.38
CA ALA A 92 59.26 49.59 14.44
C ALA A 92 60.12 50.33 13.42
N VAL A 93 59.64 50.51 12.18
CA VAL A 93 60.31 51.32 11.15
C VAL A 93 60.50 52.75 11.64
N SER A 94 59.45 53.38 12.17
CA SER A 94 59.51 54.75 12.69
C SER A 94 60.51 54.89 13.85
N ASN A 95 60.42 54.01 14.85
CA ASN A 95 61.31 54.02 16.00
C ASN A 95 62.77 53.78 15.62
N MET A 96 63.03 52.83 14.71
CA MET A 96 64.39 52.53 14.26
C MET A 96 64.96 53.65 13.39
N ALA A 97 64.14 54.28 12.54
CA ALA A 97 64.58 55.44 11.76
C ALA A 97 65.03 56.61 12.65
N VAL A 98 64.29 56.89 13.74
CA VAL A 98 64.68 57.90 14.74
C VAL A 98 65.98 57.48 15.45
N CYS A 99 66.11 56.21 15.82
CA CYS A 99 67.33 55.67 16.43
C CYS A 99 68.54 55.82 15.51
N ALA A 100 68.42 55.41 14.25
CA ALA A 100 69.47 55.51 13.24
C ALA A 100 69.88 56.98 13.01
N SER A 101 68.92 57.91 12.97
CA SER A 101 69.20 59.35 12.90
C SER A 101 70.01 59.84 14.10
N ASN A 102 69.64 59.43 15.32
CA ASN A 102 70.36 59.81 16.54
C ASN A 102 71.78 59.21 16.58
N ILE A 103 71.94 57.94 16.20
CA ILE A 103 73.25 57.27 16.12
C ILE A 103 74.12 57.96 15.07
N GLN A 104 73.57 58.36 13.92
CA GLN A 104 74.31 59.07 12.89
C GLN A 104 74.81 60.43 13.38
N ILE A 105 73.97 61.20 14.10
CA ILE A 105 74.36 62.48 14.73
C ILE A 105 75.50 62.26 15.74
N ALA A 106 75.39 61.24 16.58
CA ALA A 106 76.42 60.88 17.55
C ALA A 106 77.73 60.46 16.87
N SER A 107 77.65 59.59 15.86
CA SER A 107 78.79 59.14 15.06
C SER A 107 79.52 60.30 14.40
N ASN A 108 78.79 61.22 13.76
CA ASN A 108 79.37 62.42 13.16
C ASN A 108 80.11 63.29 14.19
N SER A 109 79.59 63.39 15.40
CA SER A 109 80.24 64.13 16.49
C SER A 109 81.52 63.44 16.97
N ILE A 110 81.52 62.11 17.08
CA ILE A 110 82.70 61.31 17.45
C ILE A 110 83.78 61.40 16.35
N VAL A 111 83.40 61.33 15.08
CA VAL A 111 84.33 61.47 13.94
C VAL A 111 84.97 62.87 13.92
N ARG A 112 84.20 63.93 14.20
CA ARG A 112 84.75 65.29 14.37
C ARG A 112 85.76 65.36 15.52
N LEU A 113 85.42 64.81 16.68
CA LEU A 113 86.35 64.74 17.81
C LEU A 113 87.63 63.96 17.45
N ALA A 114 87.52 62.87 16.70
CA ALA A 114 88.67 62.11 16.23
C ALA A 114 89.58 62.94 15.31
N SER A 115 89.00 63.77 14.44
CA SER A 115 89.75 64.72 13.62
C SER A 115 90.46 65.79 14.45
N ASP A 116 89.79 66.36 15.45
CA ASP A 116 90.38 67.37 16.34
C ASP A 116 91.54 66.78 17.16
N ILE A 117 91.37 65.57 17.70
CA ILE A 117 92.41 64.85 18.45
C ILE A 117 93.57 64.45 17.53
N GLY A 118 93.30 64.05 16.29
CA GLY A 118 94.33 63.80 15.29
C GLY A 118 95.17 65.05 15.01
N SER A 119 94.53 66.21 14.94
CA SER A 119 95.22 67.49 14.78
C SER A 119 96.08 67.83 16.00
N ILE A 120 95.56 67.65 17.22
CA ILE A 120 96.30 67.84 18.48
C ILE A 120 97.51 66.90 18.55
N TYR A 121 97.34 65.62 18.24
CA TYR A 121 98.44 64.65 18.21
C TYR A 121 99.50 65.05 17.19
N SER A 122 99.11 65.49 15.98
CA SER A 122 100.06 65.97 14.97
C SER A 122 100.88 67.18 15.47
N ILE A 123 100.27 68.09 16.22
CA ILE A 123 100.97 69.25 16.82
C ILE A 123 101.95 68.77 17.91
N ILE A 124 101.50 67.90 18.83
CA ILE A 124 102.34 67.39 19.92
C ILE A 124 103.51 66.54 19.40
N ASN A 125 103.27 65.70 18.39
CA ASN A 125 104.30 64.91 17.72
C ASN A 125 105.41 65.79 17.11
N ALA A 126 105.06 66.98 16.61
CA ALA A 126 106.02 67.93 16.06
C ALA A 126 106.72 68.78 17.14
N ALA A 127 106.04 69.10 18.24
CA ALA A 127 106.52 70.05 19.24
C ALA A 127 107.24 69.41 20.44
N ASP A 128 106.85 68.21 20.87
CA ASP A 128 107.25 67.63 22.17
C ASP A 128 107.44 66.10 22.11
N TYR A 129 108.15 65.64 21.07
CA TYR A 129 108.37 64.22 20.79
C TYR A 129 109.14 63.50 21.92
N GLY A 130 108.66 62.32 22.33
CA GLY A 130 109.32 61.47 23.32
C GLY A 130 109.01 61.80 24.78
N THR A 131 108.11 62.75 25.06
CA THR A 131 107.65 63.05 26.42
C THR A 131 106.48 62.18 26.86
N GLN A 132 106.13 62.20 28.15
CA GLN A 132 104.91 61.56 28.65
C GLN A 132 103.64 62.12 27.98
N ILE A 133 103.64 63.42 27.64
CA ILE A 133 102.51 64.08 26.97
C ILE A 133 102.33 63.51 25.56
N TYR A 134 103.42 63.30 24.83
CA TYR A 134 103.39 62.62 23.54
C TYR A 134 102.78 61.21 23.62
N GLN A 135 103.20 60.41 24.60
CA GLN A 135 102.70 59.04 24.75
C GLN A 135 101.19 59.02 25.08
N GLN A 136 100.73 59.91 25.96
CA GLN A 136 99.31 60.05 26.29
C GLN A 136 98.47 60.53 25.11
N ALA A 137 98.99 61.45 24.28
CA ALA A 137 98.31 61.93 23.09
C ALA A 137 98.20 60.84 22.00
N LEU A 138 99.23 60.01 21.83
CA LEU A 138 99.21 58.86 20.91
C LEU A 138 98.17 57.81 21.34
N GLU A 139 98.10 57.49 22.63
CA GLU A 139 97.08 56.58 23.16
C GLU A 139 95.67 57.12 22.98
N ALA A 140 95.45 58.40 23.29
CA ALA A 140 94.16 59.08 23.06
C ALA A 140 93.75 59.06 21.59
N TYR A 141 94.68 59.37 20.68
CA TYR A 141 94.46 59.30 19.22
C TYR A 141 94.04 57.90 18.76
N ASN A 142 94.77 56.86 19.19
CA ASN A 142 94.47 55.48 18.80
C ASN A 142 93.11 55.00 19.34
N LEU A 143 92.79 55.32 20.59
CA LEU A 143 91.50 54.95 21.20
C LEU A 143 90.33 55.69 20.54
N ILE A 144 90.47 56.97 20.24
CA ILE A 144 89.41 57.78 19.64
C ILE A 144 89.20 57.42 18.17
N ASN A 145 90.24 57.11 17.39
CA ASN A 145 90.09 56.59 16.03
C ASN A 145 89.39 55.23 16.01
N LYS A 146 89.75 54.32 16.92
CA LYS A 146 89.05 53.03 17.06
C LYS A 146 87.57 53.25 17.41
N THR A 147 87.28 54.20 18.29
CA THR A 147 85.91 54.55 18.68
C THR A 147 85.12 55.15 17.52
N ALA A 148 85.74 56.04 16.72
CA ALA A 148 85.13 56.62 15.53
C ALA A 148 84.79 55.57 14.47
N TYR A 149 85.70 54.62 14.21
CA TYR A 149 85.47 53.50 13.30
C TYR A 149 84.31 52.60 13.77
N ILE A 150 84.23 52.30 15.07
CA ILE A 150 83.11 51.53 15.65
C ILE A 150 81.80 52.32 15.54
N ALA A 151 81.83 53.63 15.77
CA ALA A 151 80.65 54.49 15.66
C ALA A 151 80.09 54.53 14.23
N GLU A 152 80.97 54.61 13.22
CA GLU A 152 80.58 54.59 11.81
C GLU A 152 79.95 53.24 11.42
N GLN A 153 80.57 52.12 11.80
CA GLN A 153 79.97 50.79 11.61
C GLN A 153 78.61 50.67 12.31
N THR A 154 78.49 51.18 13.54
CA THR A 154 77.22 51.14 14.28
C THR A 154 76.13 51.95 13.58
N SER A 155 76.49 53.11 13.01
CA SER A 155 75.59 53.92 12.20
C SER A 155 75.15 53.19 10.93
N GLN A 156 76.07 52.49 10.25
CA GLN A 156 75.75 51.67 9.07
C GLN A 156 74.78 50.53 9.43
N PHE A 157 75.08 49.76 10.50
CA PHE A 157 74.18 48.70 10.96
C PHE A 157 72.79 49.20 11.37
N ALA A 158 72.68 50.41 11.94
CA ALA A 158 71.39 51.01 12.26
C ALA A 158 70.58 51.37 10.99
N MET A 159 71.25 51.86 9.94
CA MET A 159 70.62 52.13 8.64
C MET A 159 70.20 50.85 7.93
N GLU A 160 71.06 49.82 7.91
CA GLU A 160 70.76 48.50 7.35
C GLU A 160 69.60 47.81 8.09
N SER A 161 69.56 47.92 9.41
CA SER A 161 68.46 47.40 10.23
C SER A 161 67.14 48.10 9.89
N THR A 162 67.14 49.42 9.68
CA THR A 162 65.95 50.17 9.25
C THR A 162 65.47 49.70 7.88
N ALA A 163 66.38 49.54 6.92
CA ALA A 163 66.05 49.06 5.57
C ALA A 163 65.47 47.63 5.61
N SER A 164 66.07 46.73 6.39
CA SER A 164 65.60 45.35 6.54
C SER A 164 64.19 45.26 7.14
N ILE A 165 63.87 46.11 8.12
CA ILE A 165 62.52 46.16 8.71
C ILE A 165 61.52 46.76 7.70
N ALA A 166 61.92 47.75 6.91
CA ALA A 166 61.08 48.40 5.91
C ALA A 166 60.77 47.51 4.69
N GLU A 167 61.61 46.50 4.41
CA GLU A 167 61.38 45.52 3.34
C GLU A 167 60.17 44.61 3.61
N VAL A 168 59.74 44.47 4.87
CA VAL A 168 58.60 43.63 5.24
C VAL A 168 57.30 44.22 4.67
N SER A 169 56.79 43.59 3.60
CA SER A 169 55.59 44.00 2.85
C SER A 169 54.27 43.74 3.60
N THR A 170 54.13 44.26 4.82
CA THR A 170 52.97 44.03 5.72
C THR A 170 51.65 44.53 5.15
N SER A 171 51.66 45.56 4.29
CA SER A 171 50.46 46.01 3.59
C SER A 171 49.90 44.94 2.65
N THR A 172 50.76 44.29 1.86
CA THR A 172 50.36 43.20 0.95
C THR A 172 49.78 42.02 1.72
N VAL A 173 50.38 41.66 2.86
CA VAL A 173 49.87 40.59 3.74
C VAL A 173 48.49 40.95 4.30
N ALA A 174 48.30 42.18 4.78
CA ALA A 174 47.01 42.65 5.28
C ALA A 174 45.91 42.68 4.20
N ASP A 175 46.25 43.14 3.00
CA ASP A 175 45.32 43.18 1.86
C ASP A 175 44.95 41.75 1.40
N GLY A 176 45.91 40.83 1.35
CA GLY A 176 45.67 39.41 1.08
C GLY A 176 44.78 38.74 2.12
N ALA A 177 45.01 39.02 3.42
CA ALA A 177 44.17 38.54 4.50
C ALA A 177 42.74 39.11 4.40
N LYS A 178 42.59 40.38 4.03
CA LYS A 178 41.28 41.02 3.81
C LYS A 178 40.51 40.39 2.64
N LEU A 179 41.17 40.12 1.53
CA LEU A 179 40.57 39.44 0.38
C LEU A 179 40.12 38.02 0.73
N THR A 180 40.96 37.27 1.46
CA THR A 180 40.63 35.93 1.96
C THR A 180 39.42 35.97 2.89
N ASN A 181 39.41 36.89 3.86
CA ASN A 181 38.30 37.09 4.79
C ASN A 181 36.98 37.39 4.05
N THR A 182 37.04 38.29 3.08
CA THR A 182 35.89 38.65 2.23
C THR A 182 35.36 37.45 1.46
N SER A 183 36.25 36.65 0.88
CA SER A 183 35.89 35.46 0.09
C SER A 183 35.23 34.38 0.95
N VAL A 184 35.77 34.11 2.14
CA VAL A 184 35.18 33.16 3.10
C VAL A 184 33.84 33.67 3.63
N ASN A 185 33.70 34.98 3.84
CA ASN A 185 32.41 35.58 4.22
C ASN A 185 31.33 35.41 3.15
N ASN A 186 31.69 35.59 1.87
CA ASN A 186 30.76 35.36 0.76
C ASN A 186 30.34 33.89 0.69
N LEU A 187 31.27 32.94 0.90
CA LEU A 187 30.94 31.52 0.98
C LEU A 187 30.00 31.20 2.15
N LEU A 188 30.19 31.84 3.31
CA LEU A 188 29.28 31.69 4.46
C LEU A 188 27.87 32.20 4.13
N GLN A 189 27.75 33.33 3.45
CA GLN A 189 26.46 33.87 3.03
C GLN A 189 25.72 32.90 2.09
N VAL A 190 26.40 32.36 1.07
CA VAL A 190 25.81 31.40 0.12
C VAL A 190 25.38 30.12 0.83
N THR A 191 26.26 29.50 1.62
CA THR A 191 25.94 28.25 2.31
C THR A 191 24.84 28.40 3.37
N THR A 192 24.74 29.57 4.00
CA THR A 192 23.65 29.88 4.94
C THR A 192 22.33 30.09 4.20
N ALA A 193 22.35 30.73 3.03
CA ALA A 193 21.17 30.90 2.19
C ALA A 193 20.66 29.54 1.67
N ASP A 194 21.55 28.68 1.18
CA ASP A 194 21.22 27.33 0.72
C ASP A 194 20.61 26.47 1.85
N LEU A 195 21.23 26.47 3.03
CA LEU A 195 20.71 25.75 4.19
C LEU A 195 19.31 26.27 4.60
N THR A 196 19.11 27.59 4.56
CA THR A 196 17.82 28.22 4.87
C THR A 196 16.74 27.82 3.86
N ALA A 197 17.09 27.82 2.57
CA ALA A 197 16.19 27.40 1.50
C ALA A 197 15.79 25.92 1.65
N THR A 198 16.75 25.03 1.88
CA THR A 198 16.47 23.60 2.11
C THR A 198 15.67 23.36 3.39
N THR A 199 15.90 24.15 4.45
CA THR A 199 15.09 24.08 5.68
C THR A 199 13.62 24.43 5.40
N ALA A 200 13.36 25.44 4.56
CA ALA A 200 12.00 25.79 4.16
C ALA A 200 11.32 24.68 3.32
N VAL A 201 12.08 24.05 2.42
CA VAL A 201 11.60 22.87 1.67
C VAL A 201 11.33 21.69 2.62
N LEU A 202 12.20 21.43 3.60
CA LEU A 202 12.02 20.36 4.57
C LEU A 202 10.74 20.53 5.41
N THR A 203 10.41 21.75 5.82
CA THR A 203 9.13 22.05 6.50
C THR A 203 7.96 21.79 5.57
N THR A 204 8.05 22.22 4.31
CA THR A 204 7.00 22.02 3.30
C THR A 204 6.77 20.54 2.98
N ASP A 205 7.84 19.74 2.87
CA ASP A 205 7.78 18.30 2.62
C ASP A 205 7.16 17.57 3.83
N ASN A 206 7.51 17.96 5.06
CA ASN A 206 6.88 17.43 6.27
C ASN A 206 5.37 17.72 6.32
N ASP A 207 4.96 18.95 6.02
CA ASP A 207 3.54 19.33 5.95
C ASP A 207 2.81 18.56 4.85
N THR A 208 3.47 18.33 3.71
CA THR A 208 2.92 17.56 2.58
C THR A 208 2.73 16.10 2.96
N LYS A 209 3.72 15.48 3.61
CA LYS A 209 3.62 14.11 4.14
C LYS A 209 2.48 14.01 5.15
N ALA A 210 2.37 14.95 6.09
CA ALA A 210 1.30 14.94 7.09
C ALA A 210 -0.09 15.01 6.44
N LYS A 211 -0.28 15.88 5.45
CA LYS A 211 -1.53 15.97 4.68
C LYS A 211 -1.84 14.70 3.90
N ALA A 212 -0.83 14.12 3.25
CA ALA A 212 -0.98 12.87 2.51
C ALA A 212 -1.40 11.72 3.44
N SER A 213 -0.73 11.59 4.59
CA SER A 213 -1.06 10.57 5.59
C SER A 213 -2.50 10.72 6.12
N ILE A 214 -2.95 11.95 6.43
CA ILE A 214 -4.35 12.20 6.82
C ILE A 214 -5.32 11.76 5.72
N ALA A 215 -5.01 12.05 4.46
CA ALA A 215 -5.84 11.65 3.32
C ALA A 215 -5.88 10.12 3.15
N THR A 216 -4.76 9.42 3.34
CA THR A 216 -4.68 7.96 3.36
C THR A 216 -5.61 7.41 4.44
N ARG A 217 -5.47 7.87 5.71
CA ARG A 217 -6.32 7.40 6.83
C ARG A 217 -7.81 7.65 6.60
N ALA A 218 -8.17 8.78 5.98
CA ALA A 218 -9.55 9.07 5.61
C ALA A 218 -10.07 8.10 4.53
N ALA A 219 -9.25 7.81 3.51
CA ALA A 219 -9.60 6.84 2.46
C ALA A 219 -9.71 5.41 2.99
N GLU A 220 -8.84 5.01 3.92
CA GLU A 220 -8.93 3.72 4.63
C GLU A 220 -10.26 3.58 5.38
N GLY A 221 -10.67 4.62 6.12
CA GLY A 221 -11.96 4.66 6.80
C GLY A 221 -13.14 4.56 5.81
N ALA A 222 -13.07 5.27 4.68
CA ALA A 222 -14.14 5.25 3.67
C ALA A 222 -14.29 3.89 2.98
N ILE A 223 -13.19 3.19 2.71
CA ILE A 223 -13.23 1.81 2.19
C ILE A 223 -13.93 0.91 3.19
N LYS A 224 -13.50 0.92 4.46
CA LYS A 224 -14.07 0.07 5.51
C LYS A 224 -15.58 0.27 5.66
N CYS A 225 -16.05 1.52 5.62
CA CYS A 225 -17.50 1.79 5.60
C CYS A 225 -18.19 1.23 4.35
N SER A 226 -17.61 1.44 3.17
CA SER A 226 -18.17 0.95 1.90
C SER A 226 -18.22 -0.58 1.84
N GLU A 227 -17.24 -1.25 2.45
CA GLU A 227 -17.14 -2.71 2.56
C GLU A 227 -18.28 -3.28 3.39
N VAL A 228 -18.47 -2.73 4.61
CA VAL A 228 -19.57 -3.11 5.51
C VAL A 228 -20.94 -2.89 4.84
N GLU A 229 -21.13 -1.76 4.15
CA GLU A 229 -22.39 -1.50 3.42
C GLU A 229 -22.62 -2.52 2.30
N TYR A 230 -21.58 -2.82 1.51
CA TYR A 230 -21.65 -3.80 0.43
C TYR A 230 -21.96 -5.20 0.96
N ASP A 231 -21.29 -5.64 2.02
CA ASP A 231 -21.52 -6.95 2.62
C ASP A 231 -22.91 -7.05 3.26
N ALA A 232 -23.38 -6.01 3.95
CA ALA A 232 -24.74 -5.94 4.47
C ALA A 232 -25.78 -6.06 3.34
N SER A 233 -25.57 -5.36 2.21
CA SER A 233 -26.44 -5.46 1.03
C SER A 233 -26.40 -6.84 0.39
N LYS A 234 -25.23 -7.46 0.29
CA LYS A 234 -25.04 -8.83 -0.22
C LYS A 234 -25.72 -9.86 0.67
N LYS A 235 -25.59 -9.75 2.00
CA LYS A 235 -26.27 -10.59 2.99
C LYS A 235 -27.79 -10.43 2.89
N ALA A 236 -28.29 -9.20 2.78
CA ALA A 236 -29.70 -8.93 2.59
C ALA A 236 -30.25 -9.55 1.29
N TYR A 237 -29.53 -9.42 0.17
CA TYR A 237 -29.91 -10.07 -1.08
C TYR A 237 -29.96 -11.59 -0.94
N ASN A 238 -28.89 -12.21 -0.43
CA ASN A 238 -28.82 -13.66 -0.26
C ASN A 238 -29.93 -14.19 0.64
N TYR A 239 -30.25 -13.48 1.72
CA TYR A 239 -31.33 -13.83 2.63
C TYR A 239 -32.70 -13.79 1.93
N ASN A 240 -33.00 -12.73 1.18
CA ASN A 240 -34.24 -12.63 0.43
C ASN A 240 -34.32 -13.64 -0.72
N ASN A 241 -33.21 -13.89 -1.41
CA ASN A 241 -33.13 -14.92 -2.46
C ASN A 241 -33.39 -16.32 -1.88
N ALA A 242 -32.85 -16.62 -0.69
CA ALA A 242 -33.08 -17.88 -0.01
C ALA A 242 -34.54 -18.06 0.44
N LEU A 243 -35.19 -17.00 0.95
CA LEU A 243 -36.57 -17.09 1.42
C LEU A 243 -37.62 -17.07 0.31
N PHE A 244 -37.41 -16.30 -0.75
CA PHE A 244 -38.46 -16.01 -1.73
C PHE A 244 -38.20 -16.58 -3.12
N ASN A 245 -36.97 -17.00 -3.43
CA ASN A 245 -36.56 -17.38 -4.78
C ASN A 245 -35.79 -18.71 -4.82
N GLN A 246 -36.10 -19.62 -3.89
CA GLN A 246 -35.49 -20.95 -3.83
C GLN A 246 -33.95 -20.92 -3.83
N ASN A 247 -33.35 -19.82 -3.32
CA ASN A 247 -31.91 -19.64 -3.29
C ASN A 247 -31.22 -19.90 -4.63
N LEU A 248 -31.87 -19.50 -5.73
CA LEU A 248 -31.34 -19.70 -7.07
C LEU A 248 -30.07 -18.90 -7.24
N VAL A 249 -28.95 -19.60 -7.44
CA VAL A 249 -27.61 -19.01 -7.59
C VAL A 249 -26.91 -19.65 -8.78
N VAL A 250 -26.28 -18.81 -9.59
CA VAL A 250 -25.39 -19.23 -10.68
C VAL A 250 -23.96 -18.95 -10.27
N GLU A 251 -23.17 -20.02 -10.12
CA GLU A 251 -21.75 -19.95 -9.77
C GLU A 251 -20.92 -20.13 -11.05
N VAL A 252 -20.29 -19.04 -11.48
CA VAL A 252 -19.28 -19.06 -12.54
C VAL A 252 -17.90 -19.25 -11.90
N PRO A 253 -17.08 -20.21 -12.37
CA PRO A 253 -15.71 -20.37 -11.88
C PRO A 253 -14.89 -19.08 -12.06
N LYS A 254 -14.06 -18.73 -11.07
CA LYS A 254 -13.16 -17.56 -11.15
C LYS A 254 -12.21 -17.62 -12.36
N GLN A 255 -11.81 -18.82 -12.75
CA GLN A 255 -11.06 -19.09 -13.98
C GLN A 255 -11.97 -19.90 -14.90
N PHE A 256 -12.48 -19.27 -15.94
CA PHE A 256 -13.37 -19.90 -16.90
C PHE A 256 -12.67 -20.05 -18.25
N ASP A 257 -12.58 -21.29 -18.72
CA ASP A 257 -12.01 -21.66 -20.02
C ASP A 257 -13.12 -22.26 -20.91
N PRO A 258 -13.52 -21.63 -22.04
CA PRO A 258 -14.51 -22.14 -22.99
C PRO A 258 -14.23 -23.54 -23.55
N ALA A 259 -12.99 -24.04 -23.49
CA ALA A 259 -12.66 -25.39 -23.95
C ALA A 259 -13.23 -26.47 -23.02
N ALA A 260 -13.17 -26.25 -21.70
CA ALA A 260 -13.62 -27.17 -20.64
C ALA A 260 -14.68 -26.57 -19.70
N GLY A 261 -15.20 -25.39 -20.06
CA GLY A 261 -15.91 -24.48 -19.16
C GLY A 261 -17.27 -25.01 -18.76
N THR A 262 -17.38 -25.38 -17.49
CA THR A 262 -18.65 -25.67 -16.85
C THR A 262 -18.95 -24.60 -15.82
N PHE A 263 -20.20 -24.16 -15.74
CA PHE A 263 -20.68 -23.34 -14.63
C PHE A 263 -21.76 -24.12 -13.88
N SER A 264 -22.00 -23.80 -12.62
CA SER A 264 -22.99 -24.53 -11.83
C SER A 264 -24.16 -23.65 -11.43
N VAL A 265 -25.35 -24.25 -11.47
CA VAL A 265 -26.57 -23.63 -10.96
C VAL A 265 -27.00 -24.44 -9.73
N SER A 266 -27.27 -23.74 -8.64
CA SER A 266 -27.76 -24.33 -7.41
C SER A 266 -29.05 -23.67 -6.94
N PHE A 267 -29.93 -24.45 -6.33
CA PHE A 267 -31.18 -24.00 -5.75
C PHE A 267 -31.62 -24.94 -4.63
N ASP A 268 -32.44 -24.44 -3.73
CA ASP A 268 -33.00 -25.19 -2.61
C ASP A 268 -34.27 -25.95 -3.08
N ALA A 269 -34.46 -27.17 -2.56
CA ALA A 269 -35.62 -27.99 -2.86
C ALA A 269 -36.93 -27.26 -2.52
N TYR A 270 -37.97 -27.50 -3.31
CA TYR A 270 -39.29 -26.94 -3.02
C TYR A 270 -39.83 -27.53 -1.71
N ARG A 271 -40.05 -26.65 -0.73
CA ARG A 271 -40.69 -27.02 0.54
C ARG A 271 -42.17 -26.74 0.44
N SER A 272 -43.00 -27.78 0.40
CA SER A 272 -44.45 -27.62 0.45
C SER A 272 -44.83 -26.93 1.77
N PRO A 273 -45.69 -25.89 1.73
CA PRO A 273 -46.21 -25.25 2.95
C PRO A 273 -47.19 -26.17 3.70
N PHE A 274 -47.67 -27.24 3.05
CA PHE A 274 -48.57 -28.23 3.62
C PHE A 274 -47.88 -29.57 3.74
N SER A 275 -47.94 -30.14 4.94
CA SER A 275 -47.41 -31.47 5.26
C SER A 275 -48.53 -32.52 5.17
N PRO A 276 -48.19 -33.80 4.90
CA PRO A 276 -49.15 -34.90 4.99
C PRO A 276 -49.93 -34.97 6.30
N GLU A 277 -49.33 -34.49 7.39
CA GLU A 277 -49.85 -34.46 8.76
C GLU A 277 -50.91 -33.37 8.98
N ASP A 278 -50.96 -32.35 8.11
CA ASP A 278 -51.96 -31.27 8.18
C ASP A 278 -53.34 -31.74 7.67
N ARG A 279 -53.46 -33.00 7.23
CA ARG A 279 -54.72 -33.60 6.76
C ARG A 279 -55.51 -34.25 7.86
N ASP A 280 -56.82 -34.23 7.68
CA ASP A 280 -57.72 -35.10 8.44
C ASP A 280 -57.36 -36.58 8.21
N PRO A 281 -57.29 -37.41 9.28
CA PRO A 281 -56.82 -38.81 9.23
C PRO A 281 -57.57 -39.74 8.25
N GLY A 282 -58.73 -39.32 7.72
CA GLY A 282 -59.56 -40.10 6.80
C GLY A 282 -59.35 -39.80 5.31
N THR A 283 -58.52 -38.82 4.95
CA THR A 283 -58.39 -38.34 3.56
C THR A 283 -57.16 -38.93 2.89
N GLN A 284 -57.31 -39.56 1.72
CA GLN A 284 -56.18 -40.14 0.98
C GLN A 284 -55.14 -39.04 0.63
N ASN A 285 -53.89 -39.21 1.04
CA ASN A 285 -52.78 -38.34 0.60
C ASN A 285 -52.36 -38.74 -0.83
N LYS A 286 -52.77 -37.96 -1.84
CA LYS A 286 -52.44 -38.27 -3.24
C LYS A 286 -51.20 -37.53 -3.77
N GLY A 287 -50.73 -36.47 -3.11
CA GLY A 287 -49.66 -35.64 -3.68
C GLY A 287 -48.87 -34.71 -2.75
N LEU A 288 -49.19 -34.61 -1.45
CA LEU A 288 -48.49 -33.69 -0.54
C LEU A 288 -47.09 -34.16 -0.14
N ALA A 289 -46.84 -35.48 -0.19
CA ALA A 289 -45.54 -36.04 0.17
C ALA A 289 -44.46 -35.78 -0.89
N ASN A 290 -44.85 -35.68 -2.18
CA ASN A 290 -43.95 -35.45 -3.32
C ASN A 290 -44.60 -34.44 -4.28
N PRO A 291 -44.50 -33.13 -3.97
CA PRO A 291 -45.22 -32.09 -4.71
C PRO A 291 -44.64 -31.83 -6.10
N VAL A 292 -43.33 -32.03 -6.31
CA VAL A 292 -42.62 -31.67 -7.54
C VAL A 292 -42.40 -32.87 -8.45
N LEU A 293 -42.63 -32.68 -9.75
CA LEU A 293 -42.31 -33.63 -10.80
C LEU A 293 -40.88 -33.41 -11.32
N SER A 294 -40.56 -32.18 -11.72
CA SER A 294 -39.24 -31.82 -12.27
C SER A 294 -38.91 -30.35 -12.07
N TYR A 295 -37.63 -30.06 -11.92
CA TYR A 295 -37.04 -28.73 -11.90
C TYR A 295 -36.43 -28.44 -13.27
N ASN A 296 -36.72 -27.27 -13.85
CA ASN A 296 -36.30 -26.91 -15.20
C ASN A 296 -35.52 -25.60 -15.16
N ILE A 297 -34.24 -25.64 -15.50
CA ILE A 297 -33.36 -24.47 -15.53
C ILE A 297 -33.33 -23.92 -16.96
N ILE A 298 -33.60 -22.62 -17.09
CA ILE A 298 -33.64 -21.91 -18.37
C ILE A 298 -32.75 -20.66 -18.29
N MET A 299 -31.95 -20.43 -19.33
CA MET A 299 -31.08 -19.26 -19.44
C MET A 299 -31.75 -18.21 -20.34
N VAL A 300 -31.78 -16.97 -19.86
CA VAL A 300 -32.41 -15.85 -20.57
C VAL A 300 -31.41 -14.69 -20.64
N LYS A 301 -31.34 -14.00 -21.77
CA LYS A 301 -30.54 -12.77 -21.90
C LYS A 301 -31.09 -11.71 -20.93
N ASP A 302 -30.22 -11.00 -20.22
CA ASP A 302 -30.62 -9.97 -19.25
C ASP A 302 -31.54 -8.91 -19.89
N SER A 303 -31.28 -8.54 -21.15
CA SER A 303 -32.10 -7.62 -21.95
C SER A 303 -33.54 -8.07 -22.19
N LYS A 304 -33.84 -9.36 -22.03
CA LYS A 304 -35.16 -9.97 -22.24
C LYS A 304 -35.81 -10.46 -20.96
N LYS A 305 -35.17 -10.29 -19.79
CA LYS A 305 -35.68 -10.86 -18.52
C LYS A 305 -37.08 -10.37 -18.15
N SER A 306 -37.41 -9.11 -18.42
CA SER A 306 -38.70 -8.49 -18.10
C SER A 306 -39.87 -9.01 -18.94
N PHE A 307 -39.58 -9.68 -20.07
CA PHE A 307 -40.58 -10.24 -20.97
C PHE A 307 -40.70 -11.77 -20.84
N PHE A 308 -39.89 -12.40 -19.99
CA PHE A 308 -39.93 -13.83 -19.76
C PHE A 308 -41.04 -14.17 -18.76
N SER A 309 -41.88 -15.14 -19.09
CA SER A 309 -43.08 -15.51 -18.32
C SER A 309 -43.22 -17.03 -18.22
N SER A 310 -44.10 -17.50 -17.33
CA SER A 310 -44.39 -18.92 -17.13
C SER A 310 -44.81 -19.60 -18.43
N SER A 311 -45.70 -18.95 -19.21
CA SER A 311 -46.13 -19.45 -20.53
C SER A 311 -44.96 -19.69 -21.49
N ASN A 312 -43.97 -18.80 -21.52
CA ASN A 312 -42.80 -18.95 -22.37
C ASN A 312 -41.89 -20.07 -21.84
N ALA A 313 -41.74 -20.17 -20.51
CA ALA A 313 -40.93 -21.20 -19.87
C ALA A 313 -41.50 -22.62 -20.13
N GLU A 314 -42.82 -22.79 -20.04
CA GLU A 314 -43.51 -24.06 -20.27
C GLU A 314 -43.34 -24.57 -21.71
N LEU A 315 -43.33 -23.68 -22.71
CA LEU A 315 -43.10 -24.05 -24.12
C LEU A 315 -41.69 -24.62 -24.37
N LEU A 316 -40.72 -24.28 -23.51
CA LEU A 316 -39.34 -24.77 -23.61
C LEU A 316 -39.14 -26.13 -22.92
N VAL A 317 -40.11 -26.56 -22.10
CA VAL A 317 -40.08 -27.86 -21.44
C VAL A 317 -40.17 -28.96 -22.50
N GLY A 318 -39.16 -29.85 -22.49
CA GLY A 318 -39.03 -30.93 -23.47
C GLY A 318 -37.96 -30.69 -24.54
N ASN A 319 -37.44 -29.47 -24.67
CA ASN A 319 -36.24 -29.21 -25.47
C ASN A 319 -34.98 -29.29 -24.59
N SER A 320 -34.29 -30.43 -24.63
CA SER A 320 -33.08 -30.67 -23.83
C SER A 320 -31.91 -29.74 -24.14
N SER A 321 -31.94 -29.01 -25.26
CA SER A 321 -30.90 -28.06 -25.65
C SER A 321 -31.11 -26.64 -25.11
N GLN A 322 -32.34 -26.25 -24.75
CA GLN A 322 -32.67 -24.91 -24.22
C GLN A 322 -33.07 -24.96 -22.74
N CYS A 323 -33.47 -26.13 -22.25
CA CYS A 323 -33.92 -26.35 -20.90
C CYS A 323 -33.21 -27.55 -20.29
N LYS A 324 -32.55 -27.35 -19.15
CA LYS A 324 -31.96 -28.44 -18.38
C LYS A 324 -32.97 -28.92 -17.35
N SER A 325 -33.57 -30.09 -17.61
CA SER A 325 -34.52 -30.72 -16.68
C SER A 325 -33.78 -31.61 -15.67
N ILE A 326 -34.14 -31.46 -14.39
CA ILE A 326 -33.66 -32.23 -13.25
C ILE A 326 -34.89 -32.91 -12.63
N PRO A 327 -35.01 -34.24 -12.72
CA PRO A 327 -36.15 -34.94 -12.15
C PRO A 327 -36.12 -34.89 -10.62
N ALA A 328 -37.28 -34.71 -9.99
CA ALA A 328 -37.37 -34.68 -8.52
C ALA A 328 -37.00 -36.01 -7.84
N SER A 329 -36.84 -37.10 -8.61
CA SER A 329 -36.31 -38.38 -8.12
C SER A 329 -34.82 -38.36 -7.84
N GLN A 330 -34.09 -37.34 -8.32
CA GLN A 330 -32.70 -37.15 -7.97
C GLN A 330 -32.64 -36.60 -6.53
N ASN A 331 -31.98 -37.30 -5.62
CA ASN A 331 -31.93 -36.85 -4.23
C ASN A 331 -31.13 -35.53 -4.14
N PRO A 332 -31.64 -34.52 -3.41
CA PRO A 332 -30.86 -33.34 -3.09
C PRO A 332 -29.66 -33.74 -2.20
N ASP A 333 -28.70 -32.84 -2.06
CA ASP A 333 -27.60 -33.03 -1.13
C ASP A 333 -28.10 -33.15 0.34
N ALA A 334 -27.20 -33.46 1.26
CA ALA A 334 -27.52 -33.59 2.69
C ALA A 334 -28.11 -32.31 3.33
N LYS A 335 -28.08 -31.18 2.61
CA LYS A 335 -28.62 -29.88 3.03
C LYS A 335 -29.91 -29.51 2.27
N GLY A 336 -30.46 -30.41 1.45
CA GLY A 336 -31.69 -30.17 0.69
C GLY A 336 -31.49 -29.33 -0.57
N LYS A 337 -30.27 -29.22 -1.10
CA LYS A 337 -29.96 -28.44 -2.29
C LYS A 337 -29.75 -29.30 -3.54
N TYR A 338 -30.22 -28.78 -4.67
CA TYR A 338 -29.87 -29.30 -5.98
C TYR A 338 -28.72 -28.49 -6.55
N LYS A 339 -27.74 -29.17 -7.16
CA LYS A 339 -26.65 -28.55 -7.89
C LYS A 339 -26.49 -29.24 -9.24
N SER A 340 -26.56 -28.48 -10.32
CA SER A 340 -26.35 -28.98 -11.67
C SER A 340 -25.17 -28.25 -12.32
N SER A 341 -24.20 -29.01 -12.80
CA SER A 341 -23.11 -28.50 -13.63
C SER A 341 -23.59 -28.46 -15.09
N ILE A 342 -23.45 -27.30 -15.72
CA ILE A 342 -23.88 -27.04 -17.10
C ILE A 342 -22.62 -26.77 -17.93
N VAL A 343 -22.45 -27.55 -19.00
CA VAL A 343 -21.39 -27.34 -19.98
C VAL A 343 -21.78 -26.17 -20.88
N TYR A 344 -20.92 -25.17 -20.97
CA TYR A 344 -21.17 -23.91 -21.69
C TYR A 344 -21.65 -24.12 -23.14
N LYS A 345 -21.10 -25.12 -23.85
CA LYS A 345 -21.42 -25.39 -25.26
C LYS A 345 -22.69 -26.21 -25.48
N GLU A 346 -23.23 -26.82 -24.44
CA GLU A 346 -24.36 -27.74 -24.56
C GLU A 346 -25.72 -27.07 -24.38
N LEU A 347 -25.77 -25.98 -23.61
CA LEU A 347 -27.00 -25.24 -23.33
C LEU A 347 -27.13 -24.00 -24.23
N ARG A 348 -28.31 -23.82 -24.81
CA ARG A 348 -28.75 -22.65 -25.56
C ARG A 348 -29.64 -21.77 -24.70
N ASP A 349 -29.75 -20.51 -25.05
CA ASP A 349 -30.68 -19.60 -24.39
C ASP A 349 -32.15 -19.85 -24.79
N SER A 350 -33.05 -19.10 -24.17
CA SER A 350 -34.50 -19.16 -24.43
C SER A 350 -34.90 -18.85 -25.88
N ASP A 351 -34.07 -18.14 -26.65
CA ASP A 351 -34.31 -17.85 -28.08
C ASP A 351 -33.72 -18.91 -29.02
N ASN A 352 -33.08 -19.94 -28.48
CA ASN A 352 -32.36 -21.01 -29.18
C ASN A 352 -30.99 -20.57 -29.75
N ASP A 353 -30.48 -19.42 -29.31
CA ASP A 353 -29.13 -18.98 -29.63
C ASP A 353 -28.11 -19.66 -28.69
N PRO A 354 -26.88 -19.95 -29.16
CA PRO A 354 -25.82 -20.41 -28.27
C PRO A 354 -25.45 -19.32 -27.27
N LEU A 355 -25.09 -19.71 -26.04
CA LEU A 355 -24.61 -18.77 -25.04
C LEU A 355 -23.35 -18.04 -25.55
N VAL A 356 -23.35 -16.72 -25.51
CA VAL A 356 -22.25 -15.89 -26.01
C VAL A 356 -21.40 -15.41 -24.84
N LEU A 357 -20.07 -15.51 -24.98
CA LEU A 357 -19.16 -14.94 -23.98
C LEU A 357 -19.32 -13.42 -23.93
N GLY A 358 -19.24 -12.83 -22.73
CA GLY A 358 -19.32 -11.40 -22.48
C GLY A 358 -20.73 -10.81 -22.52
N GLU A 359 -21.75 -11.60 -22.85
CA GLU A 359 -23.15 -11.20 -22.76
C GLU A 359 -23.70 -11.49 -21.36
N ASN A 360 -24.59 -10.63 -20.87
CA ASN A 360 -25.23 -10.78 -19.57
C ASN A 360 -26.45 -11.70 -19.65
N TYR A 361 -26.48 -12.72 -18.78
CA TYR A 361 -27.57 -13.69 -18.67
C TYR A 361 -28.13 -13.73 -17.25
N VAL A 362 -29.36 -14.23 -17.15
CA VAL A 362 -30.03 -14.59 -15.89
C VAL A 362 -30.59 -16.01 -16.02
N ALA A 363 -30.64 -16.74 -14.91
CA ALA A 363 -31.26 -18.05 -14.85
C ALA A 363 -32.67 -17.94 -14.25
N PHE A 364 -33.60 -18.71 -14.80
CA PHE A 364 -34.93 -18.94 -14.24
C PHE A 364 -35.08 -20.41 -13.88
N LEU A 365 -35.79 -20.67 -12.78
CA LEU A 365 -36.17 -22.00 -12.34
C LEU A 365 -37.69 -22.16 -12.52
N LEU A 366 -38.09 -23.05 -13.42
CA LEU A 366 -39.48 -23.48 -13.57
C LEU A 366 -39.67 -24.81 -12.83
N ILE A 367 -40.58 -24.83 -11.86
CA ILE A 367 -40.95 -26.01 -11.09
C ILE A 367 -42.26 -26.54 -11.65
N ILE A 368 -42.23 -27.77 -12.16
CA ILE A 368 -43.42 -28.48 -12.62
C ILE A 368 -43.94 -29.32 -11.47
N PHE A 369 -45.18 -29.07 -11.04
CA PHE A 369 -45.81 -29.81 -9.96
C PHE A 369 -46.45 -31.11 -10.45
N THR A 370 -46.58 -32.09 -9.55
CA THR A 370 -47.33 -33.32 -9.86
C THR A 370 -48.82 -33.02 -9.99
N GLU A 371 -49.50 -33.69 -10.94
CA GLU A 371 -50.95 -33.57 -11.14
C GLU A 371 -51.76 -33.81 -9.84
N ASN A 372 -51.27 -34.72 -9.00
CA ASN A 372 -51.92 -34.97 -7.72
C ASN A 372 -51.75 -33.79 -6.77
N TYR A 373 -50.56 -33.17 -6.68
CA TYR A 373 -50.37 -31.99 -5.83
C TYR A 373 -51.24 -30.82 -6.29
N LYS A 374 -51.27 -30.54 -7.61
CA LYS A 374 -52.10 -29.48 -8.21
C LYS A 374 -53.59 -29.61 -7.87
N LYS A 375 -54.13 -30.84 -7.95
CA LYS A 375 -55.53 -31.13 -7.58
C LYS A 375 -55.82 -30.89 -6.10
N GLU A 376 -54.81 -31.07 -5.25
CA GLU A 376 -54.96 -30.94 -3.79
C GLU A 376 -54.88 -29.48 -3.33
N ILE A 377 -54.08 -28.65 -4.00
CA ILE A 377 -54.03 -27.19 -3.74
C ILE A 377 -55.00 -26.38 -4.62
N ASN A 378 -55.70 -27.04 -5.54
CA ASN A 378 -56.64 -26.44 -6.51
C ASN A 378 -56.03 -25.28 -7.33
N THR A 379 -54.74 -25.41 -7.67
CA THR A 379 -54.03 -24.50 -8.58
C THR A 379 -53.33 -25.35 -9.63
N PHE A 380 -53.52 -25.00 -10.91
CA PHE A 380 -52.93 -25.75 -12.03
C PHE A 380 -51.70 -25.06 -12.62
N ASP A 381 -51.44 -23.82 -12.19
CA ASP A 381 -50.28 -23.02 -12.60
C ASP A 381 -48.98 -23.66 -12.11
N GLU A 382 -47.95 -23.60 -12.94
CA GLU A 382 -46.59 -23.93 -12.54
C GLU A 382 -45.93 -22.76 -11.81
N TYR A 383 -44.87 -23.04 -11.05
CA TYR A 383 -44.12 -22.01 -10.37
C TYR A 383 -42.90 -21.60 -11.19
N LEU A 384 -42.84 -20.31 -11.54
CA LEU A 384 -41.65 -19.68 -12.11
C LEU A 384 -40.96 -18.83 -11.03
N SER A 385 -39.67 -19.07 -10.83
CA SER A 385 -38.84 -18.28 -9.92
C SER A 385 -38.65 -16.84 -10.43
N ALA A 386 -38.24 -15.92 -9.56
CA ALA A 386 -37.63 -14.68 -9.99
C ALA A 386 -36.27 -14.98 -10.68
N PRO A 387 -35.76 -14.08 -11.55
CA PRO A 387 -34.45 -14.27 -12.17
C PRO A 387 -33.35 -14.36 -11.12
N SER A 388 -32.32 -15.15 -11.40
CA SER A 388 -31.07 -15.13 -10.65
C SER A 388 -30.37 -13.77 -10.79
N GLU A 389 -29.33 -13.54 -9.99
CA GLU A 389 -28.39 -12.47 -10.26
C GLU A 389 -27.86 -12.53 -11.70
N THR A 390 -27.63 -11.34 -12.26
CA THR A 390 -27.02 -11.21 -13.59
C THR A 390 -25.60 -11.77 -13.56
N PHE A 391 -25.26 -12.63 -14.50
CA PHE A 391 -23.91 -13.16 -14.66
C PHE A 391 -23.47 -13.11 -16.12
N ALA A 392 -22.15 -13.06 -16.34
CA ALA A 392 -21.54 -13.13 -17.67
C ALA A 392 -20.46 -14.21 -17.68
N LEU A 393 -20.40 -14.97 -18.78
CA LEU A 393 -19.36 -15.96 -19.00
C LEU A 393 -18.23 -15.29 -19.80
N THR A 394 -17.02 -15.27 -19.25
CA THR A 394 -15.87 -14.62 -19.88
C THR A 394 -14.66 -15.55 -19.84
N TYR A 395 -13.82 -15.53 -20.88
CA TYR A 395 -12.57 -16.28 -20.87
C TYR A 395 -11.55 -15.59 -19.97
N THR A 396 -11.13 -16.25 -18.90
CA THR A 396 -10.09 -15.73 -18.01
C THR A 396 -8.71 -15.98 -18.61
N LEU A 397 -7.95 -14.91 -18.86
CA LEU A 397 -6.57 -15.02 -19.35
C LEU A 397 -5.67 -15.71 -18.32
N LYS A 398 -4.62 -16.39 -18.77
CA LYS A 398 -3.69 -17.10 -17.90
C LYS A 398 -2.74 -16.15 -17.18
N ASN A 399 -2.47 -16.49 -15.92
CA ASN A 399 -1.56 -15.75 -15.05
C ASN A 399 -0.10 -15.95 -15.44
N ALA A 400 0.68 -14.89 -15.32
CA ALA A 400 2.13 -14.97 -15.34
C ALA A 400 2.67 -15.72 -14.10
N LYS A 401 3.69 -16.55 -14.32
CA LYS A 401 4.36 -17.36 -13.31
C LYS A 401 5.88 -17.18 -13.42
N ASN A 402 6.59 -17.52 -12.34
CA ASN A 402 8.05 -17.49 -12.26
C ASN A 402 8.64 -16.10 -12.58
N ILE A 403 8.06 -15.05 -11.99
CA ILE A 403 8.58 -13.69 -12.14
C ILE A 403 9.94 -13.61 -11.43
N ALA A 404 11.00 -13.39 -12.18
CA ALA A 404 12.37 -13.35 -11.68
C ALA A 404 13.16 -12.19 -12.28
N ASN A 405 14.07 -11.61 -11.47
CA ASN A 405 15.09 -10.70 -11.98
C ASN A 405 16.25 -11.51 -12.58
N SER A 406 16.67 -11.14 -13.78
CA SER A 406 17.92 -11.58 -14.40
C SER A 406 18.77 -10.36 -14.73
N ARG A 407 20.06 -10.38 -14.34
CA ARG A 407 21.08 -9.52 -14.92
C ARG A 407 21.84 -10.34 -15.96
N GLU A 408 21.97 -9.83 -17.18
CA GLU A 408 22.85 -10.46 -18.16
C GLU A 408 24.30 -10.37 -17.65
N GLN A 409 24.98 -11.52 -17.56
CA GLN A 409 26.40 -11.53 -17.25
C GLN A 409 27.14 -10.94 -18.46
N ALA A 410 27.74 -9.76 -18.28
CA ALA A 410 28.60 -9.03 -19.22
C ALA A 410 27.96 -7.97 -20.14
N SER A 411 26.82 -7.37 -19.77
CA SER A 411 26.31 -6.14 -20.44
C SER A 411 26.21 -4.97 -19.45
N GLU A 412 26.47 -3.74 -19.94
CA GLU A 412 26.15 -2.45 -19.29
C GLU A 412 24.63 -2.25 -19.08
N ASP A 413 23.81 -3.18 -19.60
CA ASP A 413 22.36 -3.10 -19.57
C ASP A 413 21.76 -3.40 -18.20
N LEU A 414 20.83 -2.52 -17.83
CA LEU A 414 20.03 -2.52 -16.63
C LEU A 414 19.19 -3.81 -16.46
N SER A 415 18.80 -4.09 -15.21
CA SER A 415 18.11 -5.32 -14.79
C SER A 415 16.92 -5.69 -15.70
N LYS A 416 16.73 -6.99 -15.98
CA LYS A 416 15.63 -7.49 -16.81
C LYS A 416 14.70 -8.37 -15.98
N ILE A 417 13.40 -8.10 -16.03
CA ILE A 417 12.40 -9.02 -15.47
C ILE A 417 12.06 -10.06 -16.52
N THR A 418 12.08 -11.33 -16.12
CA THR A 418 11.66 -12.47 -16.93
C THR A 418 10.49 -13.15 -16.25
N PHE A 419 9.53 -13.61 -17.04
CA PHE A 419 8.39 -14.39 -16.57
C PHE A 419 7.88 -15.33 -17.66
N SER A 420 7.13 -16.34 -17.23
CA SER A 420 6.55 -17.36 -18.11
C SER A 420 5.03 -17.30 -18.06
N VAL A 421 4.38 -17.49 -19.21
CA VAL A 421 2.92 -17.61 -19.31
C VAL A 421 2.59 -18.88 -20.06
N ASP A 422 1.62 -19.62 -19.55
CA ASP A 422 1.08 -20.79 -20.24
C ASP A 422 0.44 -20.34 -21.55
N LYS A 423 0.70 -21.06 -22.65
CA LYS A 423 0.22 -20.69 -23.98
C LYS A 423 -1.32 -20.59 -24.01
N GLU A 424 -1.80 -19.54 -24.66
CA GLU A 424 -3.21 -19.32 -24.97
C GLU A 424 -3.54 -19.92 -26.34
N ASP A 425 -4.33 -20.98 -26.39
CA ASP A 425 -4.62 -21.69 -27.64
C ASP A 425 -5.67 -20.97 -28.52
N VAL A 426 -6.48 -20.10 -27.92
CA VAL A 426 -7.62 -19.43 -28.56
C VAL A 426 -7.25 -18.04 -29.11
N LEU A 427 -6.17 -17.43 -28.60
CA LEU A 427 -5.79 -16.04 -28.88
C LEU A 427 -4.48 -15.94 -29.66
N LYS A 428 -4.38 -14.94 -30.54
CA LYS A 428 -3.10 -14.62 -31.18
C LYS A 428 -2.20 -13.87 -30.21
N ALA A 429 -0.89 -14.07 -30.32
CA ALA A 429 0.10 -13.42 -29.45
C ALA A 429 0.08 -11.87 -29.50
N ASN A 430 -0.51 -11.26 -30.54
CA ASN A 430 -0.66 -9.81 -30.67
C ASN A 430 -1.97 -9.26 -30.08
N GLU A 431 -2.87 -10.13 -29.62
CA GLU A 431 -4.15 -9.75 -28.99
C GLU A 431 -4.04 -9.66 -27.46
N ILE A 432 -2.87 -10.01 -26.91
CA ILE A 432 -2.57 -9.96 -25.48
C ILE A 432 -1.37 -9.03 -25.26
N ASP A 433 -1.49 -8.13 -24.30
CA ASP A 433 -0.45 -7.23 -23.84
C ASP A 433 -0.14 -7.58 -22.38
N TYR A 434 1.12 -7.94 -22.09
CA TYR A 434 1.54 -8.23 -20.73
C TYR A 434 2.13 -6.97 -20.12
N ARG A 435 1.36 -6.31 -19.26
CA ARG A 435 1.75 -5.05 -18.62
C ARG A 435 2.46 -5.33 -17.31
N CYS A 436 3.69 -4.83 -17.17
CA CYS A 436 4.48 -4.96 -15.95
C CYS A 436 4.44 -3.66 -15.15
N PHE A 437 4.04 -3.75 -13.90
CA PHE A 437 4.04 -2.68 -12.91
C PHE A 437 5.16 -2.92 -11.90
N PHE A 438 5.76 -1.83 -11.42
CA PHE A 438 6.71 -1.86 -10.32
C PHE A 438 6.08 -1.14 -9.14
N LEU A 439 5.62 -1.91 -8.15
CA LEU A 439 5.02 -1.35 -6.94
C LEU A 439 6.14 -0.98 -5.94
N PRO A 440 6.23 0.27 -5.47
CA PRO A 440 7.16 0.65 -4.42
C PRO A 440 7.00 -0.25 -3.20
N TYR A 441 8.11 -0.76 -2.67
CA TYR A 441 8.14 -1.52 -1.41
C TYR A 441 8.86 -0.69 -0.34
N PRO A 442 8.14 0.18 0.38
CA PRO A 442 8.73 1.05 1.37
C PRO A 442 9.23 0.26 2.59
N ASP A 443 10.37 0.68 3.14
CA ASP A 443 10.95 0.09 4.35
C ASP A 443 10.19 0.50 5.62
N ASP A 444 9.47 1.63 5.60
CA ASP A 444 9.02 2.37 6.80
C ASP A 444 7.59 2.93 6.72
N ILE A 445 6.76 2.47 5.77
CA ILE A 445 5.33 2.79 5.82
C ILE A 445 4.67 1.81 6.77
N ALA A 446 4.02 2.32 7.81
CA ALA A 446 3.10 1.57 8.63
C ALA A 446 1.87 1.21 7.79
N THR A 447 2.02 0.25 6.86
CA THR A 447 0.91 -0.38 6.17
C THR A 447 0.20 -1.27 7.17
N ASN A 448 -1.08 -0.99 7.32
CA ASN A 448 -1.97 -1.56 8.32
C ASN A 448 -2.04 -3.10 8.23
N GLU A 449 -1.57 -3.79 9.28
CA GLU A 449 -2.15 -5.09 9.70
C GLU A 449 -3.70 -5.01 9.83
N ASP A 450 -4.24 -3.80 9.99
CA ASP A 450 -5.64 -3.47 10.20
C ASP A 450 -6.52 -3.31 8.94
N LEU A 451 -6.01 -3.51 7.71
CA LEU A 451 -6.87 -3.49 6.51
C LEU A 451 -7.26 -4.90 6.05
N GLU A 452 -6.34 -5.86 6.05
CA GLU A 452 -6.66 -7.24 5.65
C GLU A 452 -7.44 -8.03 6.71
N THR A 453 -7.49 -7.52 7.94
CA THR A 453 -8.11 -8.23 9.07
C THR A 453 -9.33 -7.52 9.65
N LEU A 454 -9.74 -6.33 9.19
CA LEU A 454 -10.84 -5.63 9.87
C LEU A 454 -12.20 -6.27 9.61
N GLU A 455 -12.56 -6.61 8.36
CA GLU A 455 -13.82 -7.29 8.09
C GLU A 455 -13.88 -8.67 8.73
N TYR A 456 -12.77 -9.42 8.64
CA TYR A 456 -12.65 -10.68 9.35
C TYR A 456 -12.75 -10.48 10.86
N LYS A 457 -12.08 -9.48 11.46
CA LYS A 457 -12.19 -9.17 12.89
C LYS A 457 -13.60 -8.74 13.27
N ILE A 458 -14.28 -7.93 12.47
CA ILE A 458 -15.66 -7.47 12.73
C ILE A 458 -16.62 -8.65 12.63
N GLU A 459 -16.59 -9.43 11.55
CA GLU A 459 -17.47 -10.59 11.37
C GLU A 459 -17.18 -11.67 12.42
N THR A 460 -15.91 -11.87 12.81
CA THR A 460 -15.54 -12.75 13.92
C THR A 460 -16.04 -12.20 15.26
N MET A 461 -15.91 -10.88 15.51
CA MET A 461 -16.35 -10.23 16.75
C MET A 461 -17.88 -10.20 16.89
N GLU A 462 -18.61 -9.97 15.80
CA GLU A 462 -20.08 -10.01 15.76
C GLU A 462 -20.59 -11.42 16.01
N LEU A 463 -20.02 -12.43 15.34
CA LEU A 463 -20.34 -13.83 15.61
C LEU A 463 -19.98 -14.23 17.05
N GLU A 464 -18.86 -13.74 17.59
CA GLU A 464 -18.45 -13.98 18.98
C GLU A 464 -19.37 -13.27 19.99
N GLU A 465 -19.90 -12.09 19.68
CA GLU A 465 -20.93 -11.39 20.47
C GLU A 465 -22.29 -12.10 20.40
N GLU A 466 -22.73 -12.53 19.21
CA GLU A 466 -23.97 -13.30 19.04
C GLU A 466 -23.91 -14.64 19.78
N ILE A 467 -22.77 -15.35 19.71
CA ILE A 467 -22.52 -16.58 20.47
C ILE A 467 -22.61 -16.30 21.96
N LYS A 468 -22.01 -15.22 22.46
CA LYS A 468 -22.12 -14.84 23.89
C LYS A 468 -23.55 -14.56 24.32
N ALA A 469 -24.34 -13.88 23.48
CA ALA A 469 -25.74 -13.57 23.77
C ALA A 469 -26.59 -14.85 23.85
N VAL A 470 -26.42 -15.77 22.89
CA VAL A 470 -27.12 -17.06 22.88
C VAL A 470 -26.65 -17.96 24.02
N ASP A 471 -25.36 -17.97 24.37
CA ASP A 471 -24.85 -18.69 25.54
C ASP A 471 -25.44 -18.16 26.86
N ALA A 472 -25.62 -16.84 26.99
CA ALA A 472 -26.28 -16.23 28.13
C ALA A 472 -27.77 -16.62 28.22
N GLU A 473 -28.47 -16.67 27.08
CA GLU A 473 -29.86 -17.15 27.00
C GLU A 473 -29.98 -18.63 27.38
N ILE A 474 -29.10 -19.49 26.86
CA ILE A 474 -29.03 -20.90 27.24
C ILE A 474 -28.81 -21.06 28.74
N LYS A 475 -27.92 -20.26 29.33
CA LYS A 475 -27.67 -20.28 30.77
C LYS A 475 -28.93 -19.89 31.56
N SER A 476 -29.59 -18.81 31.18
CA SER A 476 -30.85 -18.38 31.81
C SER A 476 -31.96 -19.42 31.69
N LEU A 477 -32.11 -20.06 30.53
CA LEU A 477 -33.10 -21.12 30.30
C LEU A 477 -32.79 -22.38 31.11
N ASN A 478 -31.51 -22.74 31.28
CA ASN A 478 -31.12 -23.86 32.15
C ASN A 478 -31.45 -23.55 33.62
N GLU A 479 -31.17 -22.34 34.10
CA GLU A 479 -31.53 -21.88 35.44
C GLU A 479 -33.05 -21.87 35.64
N GLU A 480 -33.83 -21.41 34.64
CA GLU A 480 -35.30 -21.45 34.67
C GLU A 480 -35.82 -22.90 34.74
N ILE A 481 -35.29 -23.81 33.92
CA ILE A 481 -35.64 -25.23 33.94
C ILE A 481 -35.29 -25.88 35.29
N GLU A 482 -34.15 -25.54 35.89
CA GLU A 482 -33.77 -26.01 37.22
C GLU A 482 -34.76 -25.53 38.29
N THR A 483 -35.14 -24.25 38.24
CA THR A 483 -36.11 -23.65 39.15
C THR A 483 -37.51 -24.28 39.00
N LEU A 484 -37.94 -24.51 37.76
CA LEU A 484 -39.21 -25.19 37.44
C LEU A 484 -39.19 -26.67 37.85
N ASN A 485 -38.08 -27.38 37.66
CA ASN A 485 -37.92 -28.77 38.11
C ASN A 485 -37.93 -28.88 39.65
N ASN A 486 -37.27 -27.96 40.35
CA ASN A 486 -37.28 -27.90 41.80
C ASN A 486 -38.69 -27.62 42.34
N SER A 487 -39.42 -26.70 41.68
CA SER A 487 -40.82 -26.39 42.00
C SER A 487 -41.77 -27.56 41.72
N ALA A 488 -41.55 -28.30 40.62
CA ALA A 488 -42.32 -29.51 40.31
C ALA A 488 -42.04 -30.65 41.31
N SER A 489 -40.79 -30.80 41.75
CA SER A 489 -40.39 -31.81 42.74
C SER A 489 -40.97 -31.53 44.13
N GLN A 490 -41.06 -30.26 44.53
CA GLN A 490 -41.74 -29.85 45.77
C GLN A 490 -43.26 -30.06 45.71
N ALA A 491 -43.88 -29.87 44.55
CA ALA A 491 -45.30 -30.14 44.34
C ALA A 491 -45.65 -31.65 44.39
N ASP A 492 -44.74 -32.52 43.93
CA ASP A 492 -44.92 -33.98 44.01
C ASP A 492 -44.63 -34.55 45.41
N GLY A 493 -43.75 -33.91 46.20
CA GLY A 493 -43.43 -34.32 47.58
C GLY A 493 -44.54 -34.06 48.61
N ALA A 494 -45.50 -33.19 48.30
CA ALA A 494 -46.66 -32.88 49.16
C ALA A 494 -47.84 -33.86 49.02
N LYS A 495 -47.69 -34.95 48.24
CA LYS A 495 -48.72 -35.99 48.04
C LYS A 495 -48.88 -36.90 49.26
N LYS A 496 -49.38 -36.36 50.36
CA LYS A 496 -50.15 -37.12 51.36
C LYS A 496 -51.37 -36.27 51.75
N ASP A 497 -52.53 -36.77 51.33
CA ASP A 497 -53.91 -36.33 51.61
C ASP A 497 -54.60 -35.42 50.57
N LYS A 498 -55.65 -35.99 49.94
CA LYS A 498 -56.67 -35.45 49.01
C LYS A 498 -56.25 -34.30 48.08
N GLU A 499 -55.93 -34.67 46.84
CA GLU A 499 -55.62 -33.78 45.72
C GLU A 499 -56.83 -32.90 45.31
N THR A 500 -56.71 -31.58 45.46
CA THR A 500 -57.70 -30.57 45.04
C THR A 500 -57.59 -30.25 43.54
N ASP A 501 -58.68 -29.88 42.86
CA ASP A 501 -58.65 -29.53 41.41
C ASP A 501 -57.69 -28.38 41.08
N GLN A 502 -57.42 -27.47 42.03
CA GLN A 502 -56.42 -26.41 41.91
C GLN A 502 -54.97 -26.93 41.85
N ASP A 503 -54.65 -28.02 42.55
CA ASP A 503 -53.29 -28.59 42.57
C ASP A 503 -52.98 -29.33 41.25
N LYS A 504 -53.98 -29.99 40.67
CA LYS A 504 -53.89 -30.58 39.32
C LYS A 504 -53.67 -29.51 38.27
N GLN A 505 -54.39 -28.39 38.35
CA GLN A 505 -54.27 -27.30 37.39
C GLN A 505 -52.89 -26.60 37.47
N LYS A 506 -52.35 -26.45 38.69
CA LYS A 506 -51.00 -25.89 38.92
C LYS A 506 -49.88 -26.84 38.46
N SER A 507 -50.06 -28.16 38.62
CA SER A 507 -49.13 -29.17 38.10
C SER A 507 -49.12 -29.22 36.57
N LEU A 508 -50.29 -29.10 35.93
CA LEU A 508 -50.43 -29.04 34.47
C LEU A 508 -49.77 -27.78 33.87
N SER A 509 -49.95 -26.61 34.50
CA SER A 509 -49.30 -25.37 34.04
C SER A 509 -47.78 -25.39 34.20
N LEU A 510 -47.26 -25.94 35.31
CA LEU A 510 -45.83 -26.16 35.53
C LEU A 510 -45.23 -27.12 34.48
N LYS A 511 -45.94 -28.20 34.12
CA LYS A 511 -45.50 -29.13 33.07
C LYS A 511 -45.50 -28.48 31.68
N SER A 512 -46.49 -27.66 31.36
CA SER A 512 -46.53 -26.89 30.11
C SER A 512 -45.39 -25.88 30.03
N ALA A 513 -45.16 -25.11 31.10
CA ALA A 513 -44.05 -24.15 31.17
C ALA A 513 -42.68 -24.84 31.06
N LEU A 514 -42.52 -26.02 31.66
CA LEU A 514 -41.31 -26.83 31.54
C LEU A 514 -41.10 -27.34 30.11
N ALA A 515 -42.18 -27.74 29.41
CA ALA A 515 -42.12 -28.17 28.03
C ALA A 515 -41.71 -27.01 27.10
N ASP A 516 -42.31 -25.83 27.29
CA ASP A 516 -41.98 -24.62 26.53
C ASP A 516 -40.53 -24.17 26.77
N ALA A 517 -40.07 -24.16 28.03
CA ALA A 517 -38.69 -23.81 28.37
C ALA A 517 -37.67 -24.80 27.77
N LYS A 518 -37.98 -26.10 27.77
CA LYS A 518 -37.14 -27.13 27.13
C LYS A 518 -37.10 -26.99 25.61
N GLU A 519 -38.22 -26.63 24.99
CA GLU A 519 -38.27 -26.42 23.54
C GLU A 519 -37.50 -25.15 23.13
N LYS A 520 -37.64 -24.06 23.90
CA LYS A 520 -36.79 -22.86 23.72
C LYS A 520 -35.31 -23.17 23.90
N LEU A 521 -34.94 -23.96 24.90
CA LEU A 521 -33.55 -24.40 25.09
C LEU A 521 -33.04 -25.23 23.91
N ARG A 522 -33.88 -26.10 23.34
CA ARG A 522 -33.54 -26.90 22.15
C ARG A 522 -33.27 -26.01 20.94
N ILE A 523 -34.10 -25.00 20.73
CA ILE A 523 -33.95 -24.02 19.64
C ILE A 523 -32.65 -23.22 19.83
N ALA A 524 -32.42 -22.67 21.04
CA ALA A 524 -31.22 -21.90 21.35
C ALA A 524 -29.92 -22.73 21.18
N LYS A 525 -29.91 -24.00 21.61
CA LYS A 525 -28.78 -24.92 21.39
C LYS A 525 -28.53 -25.23 19.90
N SER A 526 -29.59 -25.35 19.12
CA SER A 526 -29.48 -25.51 17.66
C SER A 526 -28.85 -24.27 17.03
N GLN A 527 -29.32 -23.08 17.42
CA GLN A 527 -28.77 -21.80 16.96
C GLN A 527 -27.29 -21.64 17.33
N LEU A 528 -26.90 -21.99 18.56
CA LEU A 528 -25.50 -21.98 19.01
C LEU A 528 -24.63 -22.91 18.17
N THR A 529 -25.14 -24.09 17.79
CA THR A 529 -24.41 -25.05 16.96
C THR A 529 -24.18 -24.50 15.56
N ASP A 530 -25.20 -23.85 14.98
CA ASP A 530 -25.10 -23.21 13.66
C ASP A 530 -24.16 -22.00 13.68
N LEU A 531 -24.19 -21.17 14.73
CA LEU A 531 -23.29 -20.02 14.89
C LEU A 531 -21.83 -20.47 15.06
N ASN A 532 -21.57 -21.53 15.83
CA ASN A 532 -20.21 -22.08 15.97
C ASN A 532 -19.70 -22.70 14.66
N ALA A 533 -20.58 -23.34 13.88
CA ALA A 533 -20.22 -23.84 12.56
C ALA A 533 -19.87 -22.69 11.60
N LYS A 534 -20.63 -21.59 11.63
CA LYS A 534 -20.32 -20.37 10.87
C LYS A 534 -19.00 -19.74 11.31
N LEU A 535 -18.76 -19.59 12.61
CA LEU A 535 -17.50 -19.06 13.13
C LEU A 535 -16.30 -19.89 12.70
N LYS A 536 -16.41 -21.22 12.72
CA LYS A 536 -15.36 -22.13 12.24
C LYS A 536 -15.13 -21.97 10.73
N ASP A 537 -16.19 -21.87 9.95
CA ASP A 537 -16.11 -21.68 8.49
C ASP A 537 -15.48 -20.32 8.13
N VAL A 538 -15.79 -19.26 8.89
CA VAL A 538 -15.14 -17.94 8.77
C VAL A 538 -13.65 -18.05 9.10
N LYS A 539 -13.29 -18.71 10.22
CA LYS A 539 -11.88 -18.92 10.63
C LYS A 539 -11.06 -19.76 9.63
N GLU A 540 -11.66 -20.78 9.02
CA GLU A 540 -11.01 -21.61 7.99
C GLU A 540 -10.89 -20.91 6.62
N LYS A 541 -11.75 -19.92 6.36
CA LYS A 541 -11.72 -19.08 5.14
C LYS A 541 -10.85 -17.83 5.28
N SER A 542 -10.17 -17.65 6.42
CA SER A 542 -9.29 -16.50 6.65
C SER A 542 -8.22 -16.42 5.55
N PRO A 543 -7.95 -15.23 4.97
CA PRO A 543 -6.94 -15.06 3.94
C PRO A 543 -5.58 -15.62 4.41
N LYS A 544 -4.84 -16.26 3.49
CA LYS A 544 -3.45 -16.66 3.78
C LYS A 544 -2.65 -15.40 4.15
N PRO A 545 -1.73 -15.47 5.13
CA PRO A 545 -0.94 -14.31 5.52
C PRO A 545 -0.15 -13.79 4.31
N VAL A 546 -0.34 -12.52 3.98
CA VAL A 546 0.33 -11.86 2.87
C VAL A 546 1.82 -11.70 3.20
N LYS A 547 2.69 -12.19 2.32
CA LYS A 547 4.14 -12.13 2.50
C LYS A 547 4.68 -10.69 2.37
N ASN A 548 4.04 -9.89 1.53
CA ASN A 548 4.40 -8.49 1.28
C ASN A 548 3.59 -7.53 2.17
N SER A 549 3.81 -7.58 3.48
CA SER A 549 3.09 -6.75 4.46
C SER A 549 3.29 -5.23 4.29
N ASN A 550 4.40 -4.82 3.67
CA ASN A 550 4.72 -3.41 3.45
C ASN A 550 4.17 -2.85 2.12
N ALA A 551 3.48 -3.69 1.35
CA ALA A 551 2.86 -3.28 0.10
C ALA A 551 1.51 -2.63 0.35
N PHE A 552 1.14 -1.71 -0.53
CA PHE A 552 -0.12 -0.98 -0.50
C PHE A 552 -1.20 -1.71 -1.31
N TYR A 553 -2.45 -1.24 -1.23
CA TYR A 553 -3.58 -1.96 -1.81
C TYR A 553 -3.50 -2.03 -3.35
N PHE A 554 -3.46 -3.24 -3.91
CA PHE A 554 -3.43 -3.46 -5.36
C PHE A 554 -4.33 -4.61 -5.79
N ASN A 555 -5.18 -4.38 -6.81
CA ASN A 555 -6.09 -5.41 -7.31
C ASN A 555 -6.22 -5.35 -8.85
N LEU A 556 -6.96 -6.31 -9.42
CA LEU A 556 -7.15 -6.41 -10.87
C LEU A 556 -7.84 -5.15 -11.45
N ASN A 557 -8.91 -4.67 -10.81
CA ASN A 557 -9.66 -3.50 -11.27
C ASN A 557 -8.78 -2.24 -11.32
N LEU A 558 -7.93 -2.05 -10.30
CA LEU A 558 -6.93 -0.98 -10.27
C LEU A 558 -5.94 -1.15 -11.43
N ALA A 559 -5.33 -2.33 -11.58
CA ALA A 559 -4.32 -2.60 -12.60
C ALA A 559 -4.81 -2.35 -14.04
N GLU A 560 -6.09 -2.63 -14.32
CA GLU A 560 -6.69 -2.40 -15.64
C GLU A 560 -6.81 -0.91 -16.01
N ASN A 561 -6.96 -0.05 -15.01
CA ASN A 561 -7.24 1.38 -15.15
C ASN A 561 -5.99 2.27 -14.98
N ILE A 562 -4.80 1.67 -14.81
CA ILE A 562 -3.55 2.43 -14.73
C ILE A 562 -3.18 3.01 -16.12
N PRO A 563 -2.79 4.30 -16.19
CA PRO A 563 -2.36 4.92 -17.44
C PRO A 563 -1.14 4.24 -18.08
N ALA A 564 -1.05 4.32 -19.42
CA ALA A 564 0.04 3.72 -20.19
C ALA A 564 1.45 4.23 -19.85
N GLY A 565 1.56 5.40 -19.21
CA GLY A 565 2.84 5.92 -18.73
C GLY A 565 3.36 5.27 -17.46
N ASN A 566 2.55 4.46 -16.77
CA ASN A 566 2.84 3.92 -15.44
C ASN A 566 3.06 2.39 -15.46
N PHE A 567 3.25 1.81 -16.64
CA PHE A 567 3.59 0.40 -16.81
C PHE A 567 4.47 0.18 -18.04
N THR A 568 5.20 -0.92 -18.05
CA THR A 568 6.02 -1.33 -19.21
C THR A 568 5.46 -2.60 -19.82
N SER A 569 5.16 -2.57 -21.12
CA SER A 569 4.72 -3.76 -21.86
C SER A 569 5.88 -4.72 -22.09
N ALA A 570 5.68 -5.99 -21.78
CA ALA A 570 6.69 -7.03 -21.97
C ALA A 570 6.88 -7.38 -23.44
N LYS A 571 8.12 -7.70 -23.81
CA LYS A 571 8.48 -8.18 -25.14
C LYS A 571 8.66 -9.70 -25.10
N HIS A 572 8.11 -10.37 -26.12
CA HIS A 572 8.24 -11.82 -26.27
C HIS A 572 9.70 -12.22 -26.49
N HIS A 573 10.19 -13.18 -25.70
CA HIS A 573 11.51 -13.78 -25.85
C HIS A 573 11.34 -15.27 -26.20
N LYS A 574 11.99 -15.74 -27.26
CA LYS A 574 11.88 -17.17 -27.64
C LYS A 574 12.75 -18.01 -26.69
N ALA A 575 12.12 -18.76 -25.79
CA ALA A 575 12.79 -19.78 -24.99
C ALA A 575 12.36 -21.20 -25.42
N ALA A 576 13.18 -22.20 -25.05
CA ALA A 576 13.10 -23.57 -25.58
C ALA A 576 11.90 -24.41 -25.07
N SER A 577 11.17 -23.97 -24.04
CA SER A 577 10.13 -24.77 -23.37
C SER A 577 8.83 -24.03 -23.02
N GLY A 578 8.60 -22.81 -23.52
CA GLY A 578 7.39 -22.02 -23.24
C GLY A 578 7.41 -20.62 -23.86
N GLN A 579 6.32 -19.85 -23.68
CA GLN A 579 6.32 -18.41 -23.98
C GLN A 579 6.95 -17.66 -22.80
N GLU A 580 8.26 -17.39 -22.91
CA GLU A 580 8.94 -16.48 -21.99
C GLU A 580 8.79 -15.04 -22.46
N PHE A 581 8.53 -14.16 -21.51
CA PHE A 581 8.42 -12.73 -21.74
C PHE A 581 9.44 -12.02 -20.89
N SER A 582 9.87 -10.87 -21.40
CA SER A 582 10.85 -10.07 -20.68
C SER A 582 10.59 -8.58 -20.79
N VAL A 583 10.84 -7.89 -19.69
CA VAL A 583 10.71 -6.45 -19.55
C VAL A 583 12.10 -5.92 -19.22
N HIS A 584 12.58 -5.01 -20.07
CA HIS A 584 13.82 -4.30 -19.81
C HIS A 584 13.51 -3.12 -18.90
N ILE A 585 14.22 -3.01 -17.78
CA ILE A 585 14.13 -1.85 -16.90
C ILE A 585 15.23 -0.90 -17.34
N ASP A 586 14.89 0.33 -17.70
CA ASP A 586 15.85 1.37 -18.06
C ASP A 586 15.72 2.61 -17.14
N THR A 587 16.56 3.64 -17.34
CA THR A 587 16.48 4.90 -16.58
C THR A 587 15.19 5.68 -16.79
N THR A 588 14.40 5.33 -17.81
CA THR A 588 13.09 5.94 -18.10
C THR A 588 11.93 5.13 -17.52
N THR A 589 12.21 3.97 -16.95
CA THR A 589 11.20 3.12 -16.32
C THR A 589 10.70 3.78 -15.04
N THR A 590 9.38 3.79 -14.89
CA THR A 590 8.70 4.35 -13.73
C THR A 590 8.07 3.26 -12.86
N ASP A 591 7.75 3.64 -11.63
CA ASP A 591 6.82 2.90 -10.78
C ASP A 591 5.38 2.98 -11.31
N ASN A 592 4.45 2.31 -10.62
CA ASN A 592 3.01 2.32 -10.93
C ASN A 592 2.31 3.68 -10.72
N PHE A 593 2.99 4.66 -10.11
CA PHE A 593 2.52 6.03 -9.92
C PHE A 593 3.09 6.99 -10.97
N GLY A 594 4.05 6.55 -11.79
CA GLY A 594 4.69 7.34 -12.83
C GLY A 594 5.96 8.07 -12.38
N ASN A 595 6.51 7.73 -11.20
CA ASN A 595 7.79 8.27 -10.73
C ASN A 595 8.94 7.40 -11.22
N PRO A 596 10.10 7.99 -11.60
CA PRO A 596 11.30 7.21 -11.90
C PRO A 596 11.70 6.30 -10.73
N LEU A 597 12.18 5.09 -11.03
CA LEU A 597 12.67 4.17 -10.01
C LEU A 597 13.88 4.76 -9.26
N ILE A 598 13.90 4.60 -7.94
CA ILE A 598 14.93 5.15 -7.06
C ILE A 598 15.99 4.11 -6.78
N GLU A 599 17.26 4.50 -6.95
CA GLU A 599 18.43 3.65 -6.69
C GLU A 599 18.41 3.09 -5.25
N ASP A 600 18.78 1.81 -5.11
CA ASP A 600 18.88 1.09 -3.84
C ASP A 600 17.52 0.84 -3.13
N LYS A 601 16.38 1.14 -3.78
CA LYS A 601 15.03 0.78 -3.29
C LYS A 601 14.49 -0.51 -3.88
N SER A 602 13.61 -1.18 -3.13
CA SER A 602 12.95 -2.41 -3.56
C SER A 602 11.58 -2.14 -4.20
N TYR A 603 11.26 -2.92 -5.23
CA TYR A 603 9.98 -2.86 -5.94
C TYR A 603 9.40 -4.27 -6.15
N ILE A 604 8.09 -4.42 -6.05
CA ILE A 604 7.40 -5.68 -6.37
C ILE A 604 7.01 -5.65 -7.86
N PRO A 605 7.54 -6.55 -8.71
CA PRO A 605 7.09 -6.67 -10.09
C PRO A 605 5.72 -7.36 -10.14
N VAL A 606 4.78 -6.76 -10.87
CA VAL A 606 3.43 -7.32 -11.05
C VAL A 606 3.09 -7.35 -12.53
N VAL A 607 2.60 -8.48 -13.01
CA VAL A 607 2.24 -8.65 -14.42
C VAL A 607 0.73 -8.80 -14.56
N LEU A 608 0.13 -7.94 -15.39
CA LEU A 608 -1.24 -8.04 -15.85
C LEU A 608 -1.28 -8.61 -17.26
N SER A 609 -1.92 -9.76 -17.43
CA SER A 609 -2.32 -10.29 -18.73
C SER A 609 -3.54 -9.51 -19.22
N TYR A 610 -3.34 -8.58 -20.16
CA TYR A 610 -4.38 -7.67 -20.65
C TYR A 610 -4.80 -8.00 -22.09
N TYR A 611 -6.11 -8.12 -22.34
CA TYR A 611 -6.62 -8.26 -23.70
C TYR A 611 -6.60 -6.92 -24.45
N LYS A 612 -5.83 -6.84 -25.54
CA LYS A 612 -5.66 -5.65 -26.40
C LYS A 612 -6.24 -5.84 -27.81
N GLY A 613 -7.02 -6.89 -28.05
CA GLY A 613 -7.66 -7.11 -29.34
C GLY A 613 -8.82 -6.12 -29.62
N SER A 614 -9.72 -6.49 -30.53
CA SER A 614 -10.84 -5.60 -30.91
C SER A 614 -11.80 -5.30 -29.75
N GLU A 615 -12.27 -4.06 -29.64
CA GLU A 615 -13.25 -3.60 -28.63
C GLU A 615 -14.50 -4.50 -28.55
N ASN A 616 -15.05 -4.93 -29.69
CA ASN A 616 -16.23 -5.82 -29.75
C ASN A 616 -16.01 -7.20 -29.12
N ALA A 617 -14.76 -7.60 -28.89
CA ALA A 617 -14.41 -8.87 -28.27
C ALA A 617 -13.88 -8.69 -26.84
N LYS A 618 -13.65 -7.46 -26.39
CA LYS A 618 -13.09 -7.16 -25.06
C LYS A 618 -13.97 -7.66 -23.92
N THR A 619 -15.29 -7.56 -24.07
CA THR A 619 -16.27 -8.07 -23.09
C THR A 619 -16.21 -9.58 -22.92
N LYS A 620 -15.63 -10.32 -23.88
CA LYS A 620 -15.51 -11.79 -23.84
C LYS A 620 -14.37 -12.29 -22.97
N TYR A 621 -13.48 -11.39 -22.56
CA TYR A 621 -12.23 -11.73 -21.87
C TYR A 621 -12.18 -11.04 -20.51
N THR A 622 -11.73 -11.78 -19.50
CA THR A 622 -11.39 -11.25 -18.19
C THR A 622 -9.88 -11.28 -18.05
N ASN A 623 -9.29 -10.14 -17.73
CA ASN A 623 -7.85 -10.02 -17.53
C ASN A 623 -7.43 -10.75 -16.25
N SER A 624 -6.14 -10.98 -16.10
CA SER A 624 -5.64 -11.72 -14.95
C SER A 624 -4.34 -11.15 -14.42
N LEU A 625 -4.26 -11.06 -13.10
CA LEU A 625 -3.14 -10.43 -12.38
C LEU A 625 -2.28 -11.50 -11.72
N SER A 626 -0.96 -11.35 -11.82
CA SER A 626 0.00 -12.21 -11.11
C SER A 626 -0.14 -12.07 -9.59
N ASP A 627 0.29 -13.11 -8.86
CA ASP A 627 0.28 -13.15 -7.39
C ASP A 627 1.30 -12.18 -6.76
N TRP A 628 0.95 -10.90 -6.75
CA TRP A 628 1.80 -9.84 -6.21
C TRP A 628 1.95 -9.93 -4.68
N GLN A 629 0.99 -10.54 -3.98
CA GLN A 629 1.01 -10.69 -2.51
C GLN A 629 2.15 -11.62 -2.04
N ASN A 630 2.59 -12.55 -2.90
CA ASN A 630 3.64 -13.52 -2.61
C ASN A 630 4.90 -13.37 -3.49
N THR A 631 4.87 -12.49 -4.49
CA THR A 631 6.03 -12.18 -5.34
C THR A 631 7.13 -11.51 -4.51
N THR A 632 8.38 -11.94 -4.65
CA THR A 632 9.47 -11.39 -3.84
C THR A 632 9.88 -10.00 -4.37
N PRO A 633 10.01 -8.96 -3.50
CA PRO A 633 10.51 -7.64 -3.91
C PRO A 633 11.92 -7.72 -4.49
N ILE A 634 12.21 -6.86 -5.46
CA ILE A 634 13.48 -6.81 -6.19
C ILE A 634 14.12 -5.44 -5.99
N PRO A 635 15.41 -5.37 -5.57
CA PRO A 635 16.13 -4.11 -5.48
C PRO A 635 16.42 -3.54 -6.87
N TYR A 636 16.15 -2.25 -7.07
CA TYR A 636 16.53 -1.51 -8.25
C TYR A 636 17.93 -0.92 -8.07
N SER A 637 18.82 -1.21 -9.01
CA SER A 637 20.14 -0.57 -9.06
C SER A 637 20.65 -0.46 -10.49
N THR A 638 21.15 0.73 -10.81
CA THR A 638 21.84 1.10 -12.05
C THR A 638 23.35 0.83 -11.99
N LYS A 639 23.90 0.49 -10.82
CA LYS A 639 25.34 0.24 -10.62
C LYS A 639 25.74 -1.20 -10.93
N GLU A 640 26.89 -1.37 -11.58
CA GLU A 640 27.54 -2.67 -11.75
C GLU A 640 27.77 -3.32 -10.37
N ASN A 641 27.38 -4.58 -10.24
CA ASN A 641 27.80 -5.38 -9.08
C ASN A 641 29.29 -5.66 -9.27
N LEU A 642 30.14 -4.78 -8.74
CA LEU A 642 31.55 -5.10 -8.48
C LEU A 642 31.55 -6.28 -7.52
N LYS A 643 31.57 -7.50 -8.07
CA LYS A 643 31.87 -8.70 -7.30
C LYS A 643 33.16 -8.42 -6.55
N SER A 644 33.07 -8.48 -5.23
CA SER A 644 34.19 -8.51 -4.32
C SER A 644 35.13 -9.64 -4.73
N SER A 645 36.16 -9.28 -5.49
CA SER A 645 37.37 -10.09 -5.65
C SER A 645 38.15 -10.04 -4.34
N SER A 646 37.59 -10.57 -3.26
CA SER A 646 38.32 -10.85 -2.03
C SER A 646 38.72 -12.31 -2.06
N THR A 647 39.81 -12.60 -2.77
CA THR A 647 40.63 -13.78 -2.54
C THR A 647 41.99 -13.25 -2.10
N ILE A 648 42.26 -13.34 -0.80
CA ILE A 648 43.62 -13.31 -0.24
C ILE A 648 44.25 -14.66 -0.53
#